data_AF-A0A6B1DHT2-F1
#
_entry.id   AF-A0A6B1DHT2-F1
#
_cell.length_a   1.000
_cell.length_b   1.000
_cell.length_c   1.000
_cell.angle_alpha   90.00
_cell.angle_beta   90.00
_cell.angle_gamma   90.00
#
_symmetry.space_group_name_H-M   'P 1'
#
loop_
_entity.id
_entity.type
_entity.pdbx_description
1 polymer ?
#
loop_
_entity_poly.entity_id
_entity_poly.type
_entity_poly.pdbx_seq_one_letter_code
_entity_poly.pdbx_strand_id
1 'polypeptide(L)'
;MHRLLPYSSRLRAWRSQHPSAFRIGFCYSLAAVSLPLLWLAALGLAPEAGLTRSYWYPVDASTEPIIEERITAIDLAFIDERYRPTRNYRVRWEGVWFSPRAELVDFYAGADDGVIIRVDGNTVIERSAAVGMHTVGRTVELGPGAHRLEIEHWQDGGRRSLNVQWGHAGGTPALLSFTRLFPEDPGVLGYWLRFAAVRFPVLILWVWATGVAALVGLTIGRAFYWRVTSLSPAEHWNRLLSQFLVFGRAYYRNVTSMNPAERWRRLRTVLFPAVLGPSQLLLFGPWTVHETNRTEFLVGFWELAPGWVWLLGPVVGVLAGLSILMPARWFPRYVAALCAVGVLLWAQGNLLLADYGLLDGGELDLASHAWRAPFEAGLWVCVLLFAVVFANRLVRVAPVACVALVTLQATVLVFPVARMVTADAPSTPGAETRWQVPPAEIYELSTTRNLIHIVLDAFPARTFVDILDTDRPAFDRDWSGFTFFADHLGAHRNTHAAMIAMLSGIPYRNELPFREFLARHPSVFHTLGQQGYQLRSLTSHVFNHPNPAFPGVDDAIRYNIPSPYGSYGDYVDVASAKLLDLSLFRHAPQTYKPDIYRDGDWFLQDRSAARATARRPYGDTGFLREFANRVTPGNEAPVYTLLHVFTPHLPLVTGADCTYAVPRTPDSERFANQARCALSSLRLLLDRLRDLDLYDRSAIIVTSDHGIEPTYIQPEEEHPLHGIESPARMTLPGVESRATPLLLVKPFASHGPLQTSYAPTAITDVPATLLDLAGLPNALGRGASVLRIDPAEPRQRVYAHQDPKTRPDPFLDVLYVFAVDGRVDDPDAWSYHRTVFEPTDDRAAQRRENQIGLFADPKGAADEAGARTYRTDGYAVFYAVAEDSGVSFDVRRMPAMATTQTVTVRIDGDIVDEHVLADDTWYTLSYPIEARSEDSPFCIELLTSPTWGDATGESWGLMLRGDI
;
A
#
# COMPACT_ATOMS: atom_id res chain seq x y z
N MET A 1 -37.81 61.85 2.56
CA MET A 1 -38.61 60.79 1.89
C MET A 1 -38.90 61.03 0.39
N HIS A 2 -38.54 62.17 -0.24
CA HIS A 2 -38.89 62.44 -1.67
C HIS A 2 -37.93 61.92 -2.76
N ARG A 3 -36.80 61.26 -2.45
CA ARG A 3 -35.84 60.76 -3.47
C ARG A 3 -36.01 59.29 -3.90
N LEU A 4 -36.90 58.51 -3.30
CA LEU A 4 -37.09 57.08 -3.63
C LEU A 4 -38.24 56.80 -4.62
N LEU A 5 -39.06 57.80 -4.92
CA LEU A 5 -40.25 57.65 -5.77
C LEU A 5 -39.96 57.19 -7.22
N PRO A 6 -38.91 57.65 -7.93
CA PRO A 6 -38.70 57.28 -9.34
C PRO A 6 -38.09 55.88 -9.55
N TYR A 7 -37.45 55.29 -8.53
CA TYR A 7 -37.02 53.88 -8.57
C TYR A 7 -38.20 52.92 -8.40
N SER A 8 -39.21 53.30 -7.61
CA SER A 8 -40.38 52.46 -7.35
C SER A 8 -41.25 52.24 -8.59
N SER A 9 -41.31 53.19 -9.53
CA SER A 9 -42.10 53.07 -10.76
C SER A 9 -41.38 52.21 -11.81
N ARG A 10 -40.06 52.37 -11.95
CA ARG A 10 -39.22 51.53 -12.84
C ARG A 10 -39.11 50.09 -12.35
N LEU A 11 -38.98 49.88 -11.04
CA LEU A 11 -38.96 48.54 -10.44
C LEU A 11 -40.34 47.87 -10.57
N ARG A 12 -41.45 48.63 -10.44
CA ARG A 12 -42.81 48.12 -10.68
C ARG A 12 -43.04 47.74 -12.15
N ALA A 13 -42.58 48.58 -13.10
CA ALA A 13 -42.65 48.29 -14.53
C ALA A 13 -41.76 47.10 -14.93
N TRP A 14 -40.58 46.95 -14.33
CA TRP A 14 -39.71 45.80 -14.56
C TRP A 14 -40.26 44.51 -13.93
N ARG A 15 -40.82 44.61 -12.72
CA ARG A 15 -41.52 43.50 -12.03
C ARG A 15 -42.75 43.01 -12.81
N SER A 16 -43.49 43.91 -13.48
CA SER A 16 -44.62 43.51 -14.32
C SER A 16 -44.19 42.88 -15.65
N GLN A 17 -43.06 43.31 -16.22
CA GLN A 17 -42.51 42.75 -17.46
C GLN A 17 -41.71 41.44 -17.25
N HIS A 18 -41.13 41.24 -16.07
CA HIS A 18 -40.28 40.08 -15.74
C HIS A 18 -40.63 39.44 -14.38
N PRO A 19 -41.88 38.99 -14.17
CA PRO A 19 -42.34 38.51 -12.88
C PRO A 19 -41.54 37.30 -12.37
N SER A 20 -41.07 36.43 -13.27
CA SER A 20 -40.27 35.24 -12.94
C SER A 20 -38.84 35.58 -12.54
N ALA A 21 -38.18 36.52 -13.23
CA ALA A 21 -36.82 36.96 -12.88
C ALA A 21 -36.81 37.80 -11.60
N PHE A 22 -37.85 38.62 -11.39
CA PHE A 22 -38.07 39.31 -10.11
C PHE A 22 -38.31 38.30 -8.99
N ARG A 23 -39.11 37.25 -9.19
CA ARG A 23 -39.32 36.19 -8.18
C ARG A 23 -38.04 35.42 -7.89
N ILE A 24 -37.26 35.02 -8.90
CA ILE A 24 -36.00 34.27 -8.71
C ILE A 24 -34.94 35.16 -8.04
N GLY A 25 -34.76 36.39 -8.51
CA GLY A 25 -33.84 37.36 -7.88
C GLY A 25 -34.28 37.70 -6.46
N PHE A 26 -35.59 37.86 -6.22
CA PHE A 26 -36.13 38.05 -4.88
C PHE A 26 -35.91 36.82 -4.00
N CYS A 27 -36.18 35.60 -4.48
CA CYS A 27 -35.94 34.36 -3.73
C CYS A 27 -34.45 34.12 -3.47
N TYR A 28 -33.58 34.46 -4.42
CA TYR A 28 -32.14 34.32 -4.28
C TYR A 28 -31.55 35.38 -3.35
N SER A 29 -31.94 36.65 -3.48
CA SER A 29 -31.56 37.70 -2.53
C SER A 29 -32.16 37.46 -1.15
N LEU A 30 -33.39 36.95 -1.09
CA LEU A 30 -34.01 36.50 0.15
C LEU A 30 -33.20 35.37 0.74
N ALA A 31 -32.78 34.35 -0.01
CA ALA A 31 -31.94 33.24 0.49
C ALA A 31 -30.51 33.67 0.84
N ALA A 32 -29.88 34.54 0.04
CA ALA A 32 -28.54 35.06 0.28
C ALA A 32 -28.47 36.00 1.49
N VAL A 33 -29.62 36.53 1.95
CA VAL A 33 -29.73 37.32 3.18
C VAL A 33 -30.30 36.47 4.32
N SER A 34 -31.34 35.69 4.07
CA SER A 34 -32.02 34.87 5.07
C SER A 34 -31.17 33.69 5.50
N LEU A 35 -30.38 33.05 4.64
CA LEU A 35 -29.50 31.94 5.06
C LEU A 35 -28.36 32.42 5.95
N PRO A 36 -27.64 33.53 5.65
CA PRO A 36 -26.72 34.13 6.60
C PRO A 36 -27.39 34.62 7.87
N LEU A 37 -28.59 35.20 7.81
CA LEU A 37 -29.32 35.59 9.02
C LEU A 37 -29.78 34.38 9.83
N LEU A 38 -30.21 33.30 9.18
CA LEU A 38 -30.59 32.03 9.81
C LEU A 38 -29.37 31.30 10.35
N TRP A 39 -28.21 31.43 9.71
CA TRP A 39 -26.95 30.90 10.22
C TRP A 39 -26.40 31.74 11.35
N LEU A 40 -26.45 33.07 11.28
CA LEU A 40 -26.07 33.95 12.39
C LEU A 40 -27.02 33.76 13.57
N ALA A 41 -28.32 33.57 13.30
CA ALA A 41 -29.28 33.18 14.32
C ALA A 41 -28.97 31.77 14.86
N ALA A 42 -28.70 30.78 14.01
CA ALA A 42 -28.32 29.44 14.45
C ALA A 42 -26.97 29.43 15.18
N LEU A 43 -26.02 30.28 14.82
CA LEU A 43 -24.70 30.41 15.45
C LEU A 43 -24.82 31.11 16.80
N GLY A 44 -25.66 32.13 16.90
CA GLY A 44 -25.92 32.86 18.15
C GLY A 44 -26.88 32.13 19.11
N LEU A 45 -27.70 31.22 18.60
CA LEU A 45 -28.64 30.40 19.38
C LEU A 45 -28.16 28.95 19.56
N ALA A 46 -27.13 28.50 18.84
CA ALA A 46 -26.59 27.16 18.99
C ALA A 46 -25.93 27.07 20.37
N PRO A 47 -26.18 25.98 21.11
CA PRO A 47 -25.45 25.71 22.33
C PRO A 47 -23.96 25.54 22.03
N GLU A 48 -23.14 25.84 23.04
CA GLU A 48 -21.71 25.54 23.01
C GLU A 48 -21.50 24.04 22.82
N ALA A 49 -20.44 23.65 22.11
CA ALA A 49 -20.12 22.24 21.90
C ALA A 49 -18.79 21.90 22.55
N GLY A 50 -18.62 20.61 22.82
CA GLY A 50 -17.49 20.09 23.57
C GLY A 50 -17.84 19.80 25.02
N LEU A 51 -16.87 19.28 25.74
CA LEU A 51 -16.94 18.92 27.14
C LEU A 51 -16.14 19.94 27.96
N THR A 52 -16.42 19.99 29.25
CA THR A 52 -15.60 20.69 30.24
C THR A 52 -14.38 19.84 30.53
N ARG A 53 -13.19 20.28 30.14
CA ARG A 53 -11.93 19.68 30.58
C ARG A 53 -11.46 20.37 31.86
N SER A 54 -11.37 19.61 32.93
CA SER A 54 -10.81 20.03 34.20
C SER A 54 -9.49 19.29 34.46
N TYR A 55 -8.44 20.02 34.80
CA TYR A 55 -7.10 19.51 35.04
C TYR A 55 -6.67 19.79 36.47
N TRP A 56 -6.22 18.78 37.20
CA TRP A 56 -5.73 18.89 38.56
C TRP A 56 -4.27 18.45 38.63
N TYR A 57 -3.49 19.20 39.41
CA TYR A 57 -2.15 18.82 39.83
C TYR A 57 -1.92 19.25 41.29
N PRO A 58 -1.41 18.38 42.16
CA PRO A 58 -1.16 16.94 41.94
C PRO A 58 -2.47 16.15 41.76
N VAL A 59 -2.38 14.86 41.42
CA VAL A 59 -3.53 13.95 41.17
C VAL A 59 -4.56 13.99 42.31
N ASP A 60 -4.10 14.14 43.56
CA ASP A 60 -4.92 14.17 44.78
C ASP A 60 -5.50 15.54 45.14
N ALA A 61 -5.35 16.56 44.30
CA ALA A 61 -5.89 17.89 44.58
C ALA A 61 -7.42 17.84 44.77
N SER A 62 -7.88 18.37 45.91
CA SER A 62 -9.21 18.06 46.43
C SER A 62 -10.30 19.07 46.09
N THR A 63 -9.99 20.28 45.58
CA THR A 63 -11.05 21.30 45.48
C THR A 63 -11.09 22.18 44.22
N GLU A 64 -9.97 22.55 43.58
CA GLU A 64 -10.04 23.39 42.37
C GLU A 64 -9.11 22.88 41.25
N PRO A 65 -9.63 22.73 40.01
CA PRO A 65 -8.78 22.42 38.87
C PRO A 65 -7.92 23.64 38.50
N ILE A 66 -6.66 23.40 38.17
CA ILE A 66 -5.74 24.43 37.67
C ILE A 66 -6.05 24.84 36.22
N ILE A 67 -6.84 24.03 35.50
CA ILE A 67 -7.41 24.39 34.19
C ILE A 67 -8.84 23.91 34.18
N GLU A 68 -9.75 24.80 33.81
CA GLU A 68 -11.12 24.45 33.47
C GLU A 68 -11.46 25.13 32.16
N GLU A 69 -11.69 24.36 31.11
CA GLU A 69 -11.93 24.91 29.78
C GLU A 69 -12.87 24.06 28.94
N ARG A 70 -13.50 24.69 27.94
CA ARG A 70 -14.34 24.00 26.96
C ARG A 70 -13.48 23.45 25.84
N ILE A 71 -13.58 22.15 25.58
CA ILE A 71 -12.78 21.49 24.54
C ILE A 71 -13.60 20.48 23.76
N THR A 72 -13.25 20.29 22.49
CA THR A 72 -13.90 19.32 21.59
C THR A 72 -13.08 18.06 21.36
N ALA A 73 -11.80 18.09 21.73
CA ALA A 73 -10.87 16.98 21.64
C ALA A 73 -10.63 16.36 23.03
N ILE A 74 -10.60 15.03 23.08
CA ILE A 74 -10.26 14.24 24.26
C ILE A 74 -8.87 13.66 24.01
N ASP A 75 -7.85 14.47 24.31
CA ASP A 75 -6.44 14.12 24.12
C ASP A 75 -5.57 14.78 25.19
N LEU A 76 -4.29 14.40 25.19
CA LEU A 76 -3.27 14.89 26.12
C LEU A 76 -2.34 15.95 25.51
N ALA A 77 -2.60 16.42 24.28
CA ALA A 77 -1.71 17.34 23.58
C ALA A 77 -1.56 18.68 24.32
N PHE A 78 -2.62 19.10 25.01
CA PHE A 78 -2.61 20.33 25.81
C PHE A 78 -1.53 20.34 26.90
N ILE A 79 -1.08 19.19 27.39
CA ILE A 79 -0.09 19.14 28.47
C ILE A 79 1.26 19.75 28.01
N ASP A 80 1.61 19.60 26.74
CA ASP A 80 2.90 20.05 26.18
C ASP A 80 2.95 21.56 25.85
N GLU A 81 1.80 22.18 25.61
CA GLU A 81 1.73 23.54 25.05
C GLU A 81 2.19 24.64 26.01
N ARG A 82 2.30 24.37 27.33
CA ARG A 82 2.59 25.39 28.36
C ARG A 82 3.45 24.93 29.54
N TYR A 83 4.36 23.97 29.35
CA TYR A 83 5.22 23.44 30.45
C TYR A 83 4.41 22.94 31.67
N ARG A 84 3.29 22.26 31.42
CA ARG A 84 2.43 21.74 32.51
C ARG A 84 3.07 20.49 33.12
N PRO A 85 2.79 20.17 34.40
CA PRO A 85 3.29 18.94 34.98
C PRO A 85 2.87 17.73 34.14
N THR A 86 3.82 16.89 33.74
CA THR A 86 3.55 15.76 32.85
C THR A 86 3.32 14.45 33.61
N ARG A 87 3.27 14.51 34.94
CA ARG A 87 3.15 13.40 35.89
C ARG A 87 2.34 13.85 37.10
N ASN A 88 1.81 12.90 37.87
CA ASN A 88 0.98 13.16 39.06
C ASN A 88 -0.17 14.13 38.79
N TYR A 89 -0.96 13.90 37.76
CA TYR A 89 -2.10 14.75 37.40
C TYR A 89 -3.38 13.95 37.21
N ARG A 90 -4.51 14.65 37.27
CA ARG A 90 -5.82 14.14 36.86
C ARG A 90 -6.43 15.06 35.81
N VAL A 91 -7.05 14.49 34.80
CA VAL A 91 -7.86 15.19 33.79
C VAL A 91 -9.26 14.60 33.83
N ARG A 92 -10.29 15.44 33.79
CA ARG A 92 -11.68 15.02 33.62
C ARG A 92 -12.29 15.77 32.46
N TRP A 93 -13.00 15.08 31.59
CA TRP A 93 -13.89 15.65 30.59
C TRP A 93 -15.32 15.35 31.01
N GLU A 94 -16.14 16.38 31.17
CA GLU A 94 -17.53 16.24 31.63
C GLU A 94 -18.51 17.03 30.75
N GLY A 95 -19.63 16.40 30.43
CA GLY A 95 -20.75 17.02 29.74
C GLY A 95 -21.80 16.00 29.33
N VAL A 96 -22.28 16.12 28.11
CA VAL A 96 -23.40 15.37 27.55
C VAL A 96 -23.05 14.82 26.18
N TRP A 97 -23.35 13.55 25.98
CA TRP A 97 -23.50 12.92 24.68
C TRP A 97 -24.97 13.02 24.23
N PHE A 98 -25.23 13.71 23.13
CA PHE A 98 -26.59 13.83 22.60
C PHE A 98 -26.86 12.78 21.51
N SER A 99 -27.84 11.93 21.77
CA SER A 99 -28.30 10.89 20.85
C SER A 99 -29.61 11.31 20.17
N PRO A 100 -29.63 11.54 18.83
CA PRO A 100 -30.85 11.99 18.15
C PRO A 100 -31.91 10.88 18.00
N ARG A 101 -31.55 9.62 18.22
CA ARG A 101 -32.41 8.43 18.12
C ARG A 101 -31.84 7.31 18.99
N ALA A 102 -32.64 6.34 19.40
CA ALA A 102 -32.13 5.18 20.13
C ALA A 102 -31.00 4.48 19.34
N GLU A 103 -29.89 4.19 20.01
CA GLU A 103 -28.69 3.58 19.40
C GLU A 103 -27.90 2.73 20.41
N LEU A 104 -27.29 1.65 19.92
CA LEU A 104 -26.26 0.91 20.65
C LEU A 104 -24.90 1.53 20.32
N VAL A 105 -24.14 1.90 21.34
CA VAL A 105 -22.84 2.57 21.23
C VAL A 105 -21.78 1.74 21.93
N ASP A 106 -20.73 1.37 21.19
CA ASP A 106 -19.52 0.80 21.76
C ASP A 106 -18.59 1.94 22.18
N PHE A 107 -18.29 2.07 23.47
CA PHE A 107 -17.22 2.94 23.96
C PHE A 107 -15.93 2.14 24.10
N TYR A 108 -14.80 2.77 23.80
CA TYR A 108 -13.47 2.18 23.99
C TYR A 108 -12.57 3.12 24.78
N ALA A 109 -11.82 2.58 25.74
CA ALA A 109 -10.87 3.35 26.52
C ALA A 109 -9.58 2.56 26.82
N GLY A 110 -8.43 3.23 26.73
CA GLY A 110 -7.13 2.74 27.16
C GLY A 110 -6.29 3.89 27.68
N ALA A 111 -5.44 3.61 28.67
CA ALA A 111 -4.48 4.58 29.20
C ALA A 111 -3.27 3.82 29.73
N ASP A 112 -2.20 4.52 30.11
CA ASP A 112 -1.05 3.92 30.80
C ASP A 112 -1.32 3.77 32.30
N ASP A 113 -1.74 4.83 32.99
CA ASP A 113 -2.01 4.78 34.43
C ASP A 113 -3.48 4.46 34.74
N GLY A 114 -4.42 5.32 34.31
CA GLY A 114 -5.83 4.98 34.43
C GLY A 114 -6.80 5.84 33.64
N VAL A 115 -7.95 5.25 33.30
CA VAL A 115 -9.07 5.91 32.64
C VAL A 115 -10.40 5.29 33.09
N ILE A 116 -11.39 6.15 33.31
CA ILE A 116 -12.77 5.76 33.62
C ILE A 116 -13.71 6.49 32.67
N ILE A 117 -14.64 5.77 32.05
CA ILE A 117 -15.77 6.33 31.31
C ILE A 117 -17.05 6.02 32.08
N ARG A 118 -17.81 7.06 32.40
CA ARG A 118 -19.14 6.96 32.98
C ARG A 118 -20.18 7.51 32.03
N VAL A 119 -21.27 6.78 31.86
CA VAL A 119 -22.45 7.20 31.08
C VAL A 119 -23.66 7.16 32.00
N ASP A 120 -24.38 8.28 32.11
CA ASP A 120 -25.51 8.47 33.02
C ASP A 120 -25.18 8.12 34.49
N GLY A 121 -23.94 8.39 34.90
CA GLY A 121 -23.43 8.10 36.23
C GLY A 121 -23.01 6.64 36.45
N ASN A 122 -23.29 5.73 35.51
CA ASN A 122 -22.84 4.35 35.58
C ASN A 122 -21.44 4.22 34.98
N THR A 123 -20.52 3.60 35.71
CA THR A 123 -19.20 3.24 35.18
C THR A 123 -19.37 2.21 34.06
N VAL A 124 -19.06 2.62 32.83
CA VAL A 124 -19.11 1.78 31.64
C VAL A 124 -17.76 1.11 31.45
N ILE A 125 -16.67 1.87 31.55
CA ILE A 125 -15.29 1.38 31.50
C ILE A 125 -14.55 1.93 32.71
N GLU A 126 -13.83 1.06 33.41
CA GLU A 126 -12.84 1.44 34.42
C GLU A 126 -11.59 0.62 34.15
N ARG A 127 -10.47 1.32 33.97
CA ARG A 127 -9.20 0.73 33.62
C ARG A 127 -8.10 1.41 34.42
N SER A 128 -7.20 0.61 34.96
CA SER A 128 -6.00 1.06 35.67
C SER A 128 -4.84 0.11 35.40
N ALA A 129 -3.62 0.49 35.81
CA ALA A 129 -2.46 -0.38 35.79
C ALA A 129 -2.71 -1.75 36.45
N ALA A 130 -3.57 -1.82 37.47
CA ALA A 130 -3.94 -3.07 38.14
C ALA A 130 -4.87 -3.98 37.31
N VAL A 131 -5.53 -3.44 36.29
CA VAL A 131 -6.52 -4.15 35.44
C VAL A 131 -5.93 -4.54 34.07
N GLY A 132 -4.85 -3.89 33.60
CA GLY A 132 -4.11 -4.22 32.36
C GLY A 132 -3.98 -3.03 31.38
N MET A 133 -2.93 -2.95 30.55
CA MET A 133 -2.53 -1.77 29.73
C MET A 133 -3.19 -1.63 28.34
N HIS A 134 -4.09 -2.55 27.96
CA HIS A 134 -4.75 -2.55 26.65
C HIS A 134 -6.02 -1.68 26.60
N THR A 135 -6.44 -1.28 25.39
CA THR A 135 -7.73 -0.62 25.17
C THR A 135 -8.87 -1.64 25.30
N VAL A 136 -9.88 -1.34 26.11
CA VAL A 136 -11.07 -2.19 26.33
C VAL A 136 -12.32 -1.53 25.75
N GLY A 137 -13.27 -2.34 25.27
CA GLY A 137 -14.53 -1.89 24.67
C GLY A 137 -15.76 -2.36 25.44
N ARG A 138 -16.81 -1.52 25.52
CA ARG A 138 -18.10 -1.85 26.15
C ARG A 138 -19.26 -1.23 25.40
N THR A 139 -20.26 -2.06 25.07
CA THR A 139 -21.52 -1.63 24.46
C THR A 139 -22.47 -1.06 25.50
N VAL A 140 -23.08 0.08 25.19
CA VAL A 140 -24.09 0.78 25.99
C VAL A 140 -25.30 1.06 25.11
N GLU A 141 -26.49 0.77 25.64
CA GLU A 141 -27.74 1.16 24.99
C GLU A 141 -28.13 2.57 25.40
N LEU A 142 -28.23 3.47 24.42
CA LEU A 142 -28.62 4.86 24.63
C LEU A 142 -30.01 5.11 24.02
N GLY A 143 -30.90 5.68 24.83
CA GLY A 143 -32.17 6.19 24.34
C GLY A 143 -32.00 7.45 23.47
N PRO A 144 -33.07 7.99 22.89
CA PRO A 144 -33.04 9.33 22.32
C PRO A 144 -32.93 10.38 23.43
N GLY A 145 -32.01 11.34 23.30
CA GLY A 145 -31.84 12.44 24.24
C GLY A 145 -30.39 12.65 24.71
N ALA A 146 -30.24 13.46 25.75
CA ALA A 146 -28.97 13.73 26.40
C ALA A 146 -28.61 12.62 27.39
N HIS A 147 -27.37 12.13 27.28
CA HIS A 147 -26.76 11.19 28.21
C HIS A 147 -25.55 11.85 28.85
N ARG A 148 -25.45 11.83 30.18
CA ARG A 148 -24.30 12.42 30.88
C ARG A 148 -23.05 11.60 30.56
N LEU A 149 -22.01 12.25 30.07
CA LEU A 149 -20.74 11.61 29.73
C LEU A 149 -19.63 12.21 30.59
N GLU A 150 -18.94 11.34 31.31
CA GLU A 150 -17.78 11.69 32.12
C GLU A 150 -16.61 10.78 31.73
N ILE A 151 -15.46 11.37 31.45
CA ILE A 151 -14.22 10.65 31.16
C ILE A 151 -13.18 11.19 32.13
N GLU A 152 -12.63 10.33 32.98
CA GLU A 152 -11.59 10.70 33.95
C GLU A 152 -10.33 9.92 33.66
N HIS A 153 -9.19 10.59 33.59
CA HIS A 153 -7.87 10.01 33.40
C HIS A 153 -6.95 10.54 34.49
N TRP A 154 -6.10 9.68 35.04
CA TRP A 154 -5.03 10.09 35.93
C TRP A 154 -3.70 9.53 35.46
N GLN A 155 -2.65 10.28 35.80
CA GLN A 155 -1.26 9.95 35.59
C GLN A 155 -0.53 10.05 36.92
N ASP A 156 0.13 8.98 37.33
CA ASP A 156 1.02 8.94 38.48
C ASP A 156 2.47 9.21 38.02
N GLY A 157 3.01 8.36 37.14
CA GLY A 157 4.41 8.44 36.72
C GLY A 157 4.69 7.81 35.36
N GLY A 158 5.93 7.86 34.88
CA GLY A 158 6.26 7.26 33.58
C GLY A 158 5.80 8.11 32.39
N ARG A 159 5.20 7.46 31.38
CA ARG A 159 4.87 8.05 30.07
C ARG A 159 3.38 7.99 29.77
N ARG A 160 2.76 9.15 29.74
CA ARG A 160 1.33 9.32 29.49
C ARG A 160 0.83 8.76 28.16
N SER A 161 -0.29 8.03 28.22
CA SER A 161 -1.07 7.68 27.05
C SER A 161 -2.56 7.67 27.39
N LEU A 162 -3.38 8.11 26.45
CA LEU A 162 -4.84 8.07 26.56
C LEU A 162 -5.43 7.80 25.18
N ASN A 163 -6.29 6.81 25.10
CA ASN A 163 -7.06 6.46 23.92
C ASN A 163 -8.53 6.38 24.32
N VAL A 164 -9.38 7.21 23.71
CA VAL A 164 -10.82 7.20 23.95
C VAL A 164 -11.53 7.25 22.61
N GLN A 165 -12.34 6.23 22.32
CA GLN A 165 -13.02 6.07 21.03
C GLN A 165 -14.47 5.63 21.25
N TRP A 166 -15.27 5.72 20.20
CA TRP A 166 -16.63 5.20 20.17
C TRP A 166 -16.98 4.63 18.80
N GLY A 167 -17.97 3.75 18.72
CA GLY A 167 -18.54 3.26 17.47
C GLY A 167 -20.02 2.92 17.65
N HIS A 168 -20.74 2.76 16.54
CA HIS A 168 -22.00 2.01 16.61
C HIS A 168 -21.69 0.55 16.97
N ALA A 169 -22.58 -0.13 17.69
CA ALA A 169 -22.32 -1.51 18.12
C ALA A 169 -21.92 -2.42 16.95
N GLY A 170 -20.74 -3.05 17.07
CA GLY A 170 -20.15 -3.90 16.02
C GLY A 170 -19.56 -3.14 14.82
N GLY A 171 -19.53 -1.81 14.87
CA GLY A 171 -18.93 -0.92 13.87
C GLY A 171 -17.49 -0.53 14.20
N THR A 172 -16.83 0.17 13.27
CA THR A 172 -15.45 0.62 13.44
C THR A 172 -15.35 1.72 14.51
N PRO A 173 -14.42 1.61 15.48
CA PRO A 173 -14.16 2.68 16.44
C PRO A 173 -13.67 3.97 15.75
N ALA A 174 -14.15 5.12 16.22
CA ALA A 174 -13.77 6.46 15.78
C ALA A 174 -13.59 7.39 16.98
N LEU A 175 -12.89 8.51 16.80
CA LEU A 175 -12.81 9.54 17.84
C LEU A 175 -14.19 10.14 18.13
N LEU A 176 -14.42 10.56 19.38
CA LEU A 176 -15.70 11.15 19.77
C LEU A 176 -15.98 12.42 18.95
N SER A 177 -17.14 12.45 18.29
CA SER A 177 -17.50 13.55 17.40
C SER A 177 -17.98 14.75 18.20
N PHE A 178 -17.33 15.90 18.00
CA PHE A 178 -17.74 17.18 18.62
C PHE A 178 -19.18 17.62 18.26
N THR A 179 -19.79 17.02 17.24
CA THR A 179 -21.18 17.30 16.87
C THR A 179 -22.22 16.67 17.81
N ARG A 180 -21.79 15.75 18.68
CA ARG A 180 -22.63 15.08 19.69
C ARG A 180 -22.25 15.43 21.12
N LEU A 181 -21.17 16.19 21.33
CA LEU A 181 -20.67 16.57 22.65
C LEU A 181 -21.12 17.98 23.02
N PHE A 182 -21.72 18.12 24.19
CA PHE A 182 -22.21 19.39 24.72
C PHE A 182 -21.85 19.50 26.21
N PRO A 183 -21.67 20.71 26.76
CA PRO A 183 -21.41 20.87 28.18
C PRO A 183 -22.65 20.55 29.04
N GLU A 184 -23.84 20.81 28.50
CA GLU A 184 -25.14 20.57 29.12
C GLU A 184 -26.11 20.03 28.07
N ASP A 185 -27.29 19.55 28.48
CA ASP A 185 -28.31 19.04 27.56
C ASP A 185 -28.71 20.14 26.56
N PRO A 186 -28.40 20.00 25.25
CA PRO A 186 -28.76 21.00 24.25
C PRO A 186 -30.26 20.97 23.92
N GLY A 187 -30.97 19.92 24.33
CA GLY A 187 -32.30 19.57 23.82
C GLY A 187 -32.28 19.27 22.31
N VAL A 188 -33.39 18.76 21.80
CA VAL A 188 -33.53 18.44 20.38
C VAL A 188 -33.32 19.68 19.50
N LEU A 189 -33.86 20.84 19.91
CA LEU A 189 -33.72 22.09 19.17
C LEU A 189 -32.28 22.59 19.17
N GLY A 190 -31.58 22.58 20.30
CA GLY A 190 -30.20 23.04 20.37
C GLY A 190 -29.24 22.13 19.60
N TYR A 191 -29.47 20.81 19.63
CA TYR A 191 -28.72 19.86 18.80
C TYR A 191 -28.84 20.21 17.31
N TRP A 192 -30.07 20.42 16.81
CA TRP A 192 -30.29 20.77 15.40
C TRP A 192 -29.79 22.19 15.06
N LEU A 193 -29.87 23.15 15.98
CA LEU A 193 -29.27 24.47 15.80
C LEU A 193 -27.76 24.39 15.68
N ARG A 194 -27.09 23.57 16.51
CA ARG A 194 -25.65 23.34 16.41
C ARG A 194 -25.27 22.63 15.12
N PHE A 195 -26.02 21.59 14.76
CA PHE A 195 -25.85 20.89 13.50
C PHE A 195 -26.00 21.85 12.30
N ALA A 196 -27.00 22.72 12.33
CA ALA A 196 -27.20 23.77 11.33
C ALA A 196 -26.07 24.81 11.35
N ALA A 197 -25.59 25.25 12.51
CA ALA A 197 -24.50 26.23 12.64
C ALA A 197 -23.18 25.71 12.04
N VAL A 198 -22.93 24.41 12.08
CA VAL A 198 -21.75 23.76 11.48
C VAL A 198 -21.95 23.51 9.97
N ARG A 199 -23.17 23.18 9.52
CA ARG A 199 -23.45 22.78 8.12
C ARG A 199 -23.87 23.94 7.22
N PHE A 200 -24.48 25.00 7.75
CA PHE A 200 -24.95 26.16 6.99
C PHE A 200 -23.84 27.07 6.44
N PRO A 201 -22.65 27.25 7.05
CA PRO A 201 -21.55 28.00 6.42
C PRO A 201 -21.22 27.44 5.04
N VAL A 202 -21.22 26.11 4.90
CA VAL A 202 -20.99 25.44 3.62
C VAL A 202 -22.11 25.80 2.63
N LEU A 203 -23.38 25.70 3.05
CA LEU A 203 -24.55 26.08 2.23
C LEU A 203 -24.58 27.58 1.85
N ILE A 204 -24.13 28.46 2.75
CA ILE A 204 -23.99 29.89 2.53
C ILE A 204 -22.87 30.14 1.53
N LEU A 205 -21.70 29.51 1.70
CA LEU A 205 -20.61 29.58 0.74
C LEU A 205 -21.06 29.10 -0.64
N TRP A 206 -21.91 28.06 -0.74
CA TRP A 206 -22.55 27.65 -2.01
C TRP A 206 -23.43 28.74 -2.61
N VAL A 207 -24.33 29.32 -1.82
CA VAL A 207 -25.23 30.38 -2.29
C VAL A 207 -24.43 31.62 -2.68
N TRP A 208 -23.49 32.07 -1.85
CA TRP A 208 -22.66 33.24 -2.14
C TRP A 208 -21.68 32.99 -3.30
N ALA A 209 -21.04 31.83 -3.39
CA ALA A 209 -20.16 31.49 -4.52
C ALA A 209 -20.93 31.43 -5.84
N THR A 210 -22.17 30.91 -5.84
CA THR A 210 -23.03 30.96 -7.05
C THR A 210 -23.45 32.40 -7.40
N GLY A 211 -23.65 33.26 -6.40
CA GLY A 211 -23.95 34.69 -6.61
C GLY A 211 -22.77 35.51 -7.08
N VAL A 212 -21.60 35.28 -6.48
CA VAL A 212 -20.33 35.88 -6.85
C VAL A 212 -19.93 35.37 -8.23
N ALA A 213 -20.05 34.09 -8.55
CA ALA A 213 -19.82 33.58 -9.90
C ALA A 213 -20.80 34.19 -10.92
N ALA A 214 -22.05 34.44 -10.54
CA ALA A 214 -23.00 35.15 -11.39
C ALA A 214 -22.64 36.64 -11.57
N LEU A 215 -22.22 37.33 -10.50
CA LEU A 215 -21.79 38.73 -10.52
C LEU A 215 -20.45 38.91 -11.24
N VAL A 216 -19.50 38.01 -11.03
CA VAL A 216 -18.20 37.91 -11.70
C VAL A 216 -18.41 37.53 -13.17
N GLY A 217 -19.34 36.64 -13.50
CA GLY A 217 -19.75 36.41 -14.88
C GLY A 217 -20.33 37.68 -15.54
N LEU A 218 -21.11 38.47 -14.80
CA LEU A 218 -21.66 39.75 -15.26
C LEU A 218 -20.60 40.86 -15.35
N THR A 219 -19.63 40.93 -14.43
CA THR A 219 -18.56 41.93 -14.42
C THR A 219 -17.38 41.56 -15.31
N ILE A 220 -17.01 40.30 -15.45
CA ILE A 220 -16.12 39.80 -16.52
C ILE A 220 -16.79 40.04 -17.86
N GLY A 221 -18.09 39.79 -18.01
CA GLY A 221 -18.84 40.21 -19.20
C GLY A 221 -18.77 41.73 -19.47
N ARG A 222 -18.63 42.54 -18.43
CA ARG A 222 -18.54 44.02 -18.48
C ARG A 222 -17.10 44.56 -18.54
N ALA A 223 -16.11 43.81 -18.09
CA ALA A 223 -14.68 44.12 -18.10
C ALA A 223 -14.01 43.58 -19.37
N PHE A 224 -14.49 42.45 -19.91
CA PHE A 224 -14.20 41.99 -21.27
C PHE A 224 -14.76 42.96 -22.32
N TYR A 225 -15.84 43.68 -21.99
CA TYR A 225 -16.36 44.82 -22.76
C TYR A 225 -15.44 46.07 -22.69
N TRP A 226 -14.62 46.21 -21.65
CA TRP A 226 -13.75 47.40 -21.44
C TRP A 226 -12.27 47.16 -21.76
N ARG A 227 -11.77 45.94 -21.62
CA ARG A 227 -10.34 45.57 -21.73
C ARG A 227 -9.93 45.06 -23.12
N VAL A 228 -10.88 44.89 -24.04
CA VAL A 228 -10.58 44.59 -25.45
C VAL A 228 -10.72 45.86 -26.29
N THR A 229 -9.87 46.84 -25.95
CA THR A 229 -9.53 48.00 -26.80
C THR A 229 -8.03 48.34 -26.67
N SER A 230 -7.10 47.49 -27.16
CA SER A 230 -5.81 47.90 -27.80
C SER A 230 -4.93 46.74 -28.38
N LEU A 231 -5.25 46.17 -29.55
CA LEU A 231 -4.30 45.84 -30.63
C LEU A 231 -4.97 45.97 -32.00
N SER A 232 -5.03 47.19 -32.53
CA SER A 232 -6.02 48.08 -31.91
C SER A 232 -7.37 47.43 -32.22
N PRO A 233 -7.92 46.63 -31.30
CA PRO A 233 -8.76 45.47 -31.56
C PRO A 233 -10.15 46.00 -31.88
N ALA A 234 -10.33 46.52 -33.09
CA ALA A 234 -11.50 47.30 -33.47
C ALA A 234 -12.19 46.71 -34.70
N GLU A 235 -11.50 46.31 -35.76
CA GLU A 235 -12.21 45.81 -36.97
C GLU A 235 -12.48 44.30 -36.94
N HIS A 236 -11.52 43.50 -36.48
CA HIS A 236 -11.77 42.08 -36.16
C HIS A 236 -12.69 41.95 -34.94
N TRP A 237 -12.58 42.90 -34.01
CA TRP A 237 -13.36 42.92 -32.78
C TRP A 237 -14.79 43.41 -32.99
N ASN A 238 -15.09 44.36 -33.88
CA ASN A 238 -16.47 44.77 -34.13
C ASN A 238 -17.34 43.63 -34.71
N ARG A 239 -16.74 42.69 -35.45
CA ARG A 239 -17.39 41.43 -35.86
C ARG A 239 -17.55 40.43 -34.71
N LEU A 240 -16.59 40.35 -33.78
CA LEU A 240 -16.66 39.44 -32.62
C LEU A 240 -17.51 39.99 -31.46
N LEU A 241 -17.49 41.30 -31.17
CA LEU A 241 -18.31 42.05 -30.19
C LEU A 241 -19.78 42.09 -30.60
N SER A 242 -20.07 42.31 -31.88
CA SER A 242 -21.46 42.21 -32.36
C SER A 242 -21.99 40.79 -32.20
N GLN A 243 -21.15 39.76 -32.37
CA GLN A 243 -21.51 38.37 -32.08
C GLN A 243 -21.62 38.09 -30.57
N PHE A 244 -20.75 38.63 -29.72
CA PHE A 244 -20.73 38.41 -28.27
C PHE A 244 -21.82 39.19 -27.51
N LEU A 245 -22.16 40.43 -27.91
CA LEU A 245 -23.26 41.21 -27.34
C LEU A 245 -24.63 40.67 -27.76
N VAL A 246 -24.73 40.12 -28.98
CA VAL A 246 -25.89 39.32 -29.40
C VAL A 246 -25.98 38.04 -28.57
N PHE A 247 -24.86 37.38 -28.25
CA PHE A 247 -24.82 36.20 -27.37
C PHE A 247 -25.20 36.52 -25.92
N GLY A 248 -24.73 37.65 -25.36
CA GLY A 248 -25.06 38.13 -24.00
C GLY A 248 -26.50 38.60 -23.82
N ARG A 249 -27.09 39.27 -24.83
CA ARG A 249 -28.53 39.59 -24.87
C ARG A 249 -29.39 38.36 -25.10
N ALA A 250 -28.95 37.43 -25.95
CA ALA A 250 -29.58 36.12 -26.11
C ALA A 250 -29.46 35.24 -24.85
N TYR A 251 -28.39 35.38 -24.08
CA TYR A 251 -28.12 34.70 -22.80
C TYR A 251 -29.09 35.15 -21.71
N TYR A 252 -29.19 36.46 -21.46
CA TYR A 252 -30.13 37.00 -20.47
C TYR A 252 -31.58 36.72 -20.87
N ARG A 253 -31.89 36.84 -22.17
CA ARG A 253 -33.23 36.58 -22.71
C ARG A 253 -33.58 35.08 -22.68
N ASN A 254 -32.70 34.16 -23.10
CA ASN A 254 -32.96 32.71 -23.05
C ASN A 254 -33.18 32.21 -21.62
N VAL A 255 -32.35 32.60 -20.65
CA VAL A 255 -32.47 32.11 -19.26
C VAL A 255 -33.71 32.68 -18.57
N THR A 256 -34.07 33.93 -18.83
CA THR A 256 -35.27 34.56 -18.24
C THR A 256 -36.57 34.21 -18.95
N SER A 257 -36.54 33.89 -20.25
CA SER A 257 -37.72 33.49 -21.04
C SER A 257 -37.95 31.98 -21.14
N MET A 258 -37.02 31.13 -20.65
CA MET A 258 -37.19 29.68 -20.68
C MET A 258 -38.33 29.27 -19.73
N ASN A 259 -39.36 28.63 -20.27
CA ASN A 259 -40.46 28.05 -19.50
C ASN A 259 -39.90 27.03 -18.47
N PRO A 260 -40.38 26.98 -17.22
CA PRO A 260 -40.05 25.94 -16.25
C PRO A 260 -40.05 24.50 -16.82
N ALA A 261 -41.00 24.16 -17.70
CA ALA A 261 -41.06 22.84 -18.33
C ALA A 261 -39.86 22.55 -19.25
N GLU A 262 -39.37 23.55 -19.97
CA GLU A 262 -38.17 23.46 -20.81
C GLU A 262 -36.92 23.27 -19.95
N ARG A 263 -36.81 24.01 -18.85
CA ARG A 263 -35.68 23.89 -17.91
C ARG A 263 -35.63 22.50 -17.28
N TRP A 264 -36.77 22.00 -16.83
CA TRP A 264 -36.88 20.65 -16.29
C TRP A 264 -36.52 19.59 -17.32
N ARG A 265 -36.99 19.72 -18.56
CA ARG A 265 -36.63 18.81 -19.64
C ARG A 265 -35.12 18.78 -19.88
N ARG A 266 -34.46 19.94 -19.91
CA ARG A 266 -33.01 20.03 -20.11
C ARG A 266 -32.23 19.39 -18.96
N LEU A 267 -32.59 19.71 -17.71
CA LEU A 267 -31.97 19.13 -16.53
C LEU A 267 -32.13 17.60 -16.50
N ARG A 268 -33.33 17.08 -16.73
CA ARG A 268 -33.58 15.62 -16.79
C ARG A 268 -32.77 14.93 -17.89
N THR A 269 -32.57 15.60 -19.01
CA THR A 269 -31.81 15.05 -20.15
C THR A 269 -30.30 15.05 -19.87
N VAL A 270 -29.78 16.07 -19.19
CA VAL A 270 -28.33 16.19 -18.97
C VAL A 270 -27.84 15.50 -17.69
N LEU A 271 -28.71 15.24 -16.70
CA LEU A 271 -28.30 14.80 -15.36
C LEU A 271 -27.36 13.59 -15.40
N PHE A 272 -27.76 12.48 -16.00
CA PHE A 272 -26.94 11.27 -16.05
C PHE A 272 -25.70 11.39 -16.96
N PRO A 273 -25.77 12.04 -18.13
CA PRO A 273 -24.57 12.42 -18.88
C PRO A 273 -23.58 13.27 -18.07
N ALA A 274 -24.06 14.16 -17.21
CA ALA A 274 -23.23 14.98 -16.32
C ALA A 274 -22.67 14.18 -15.12
N VAL A 275 -23.34 13.11 -14.68
CA VAL A 275 -22.87 12.20 -13.63
C VAL A 275 -21.78 11.26 -14.12
N LEU A 276 -21.95 10.69 -15.32
CA LEU A 276 -21.16 9.55 -15.79
C LEU A 276 -19.65 9.77 -15.73
N GLY A 277 -19.15 10.90 -16.26
CA GLY A 277 -17.72 11.22 -16.27
C GLY A 277 -17.15 11.45 -14.86
N PRO A 278 -17.69 12.41 -14.09
CA PRO A 278 -17.25 12.65 -12.71
C PRO A 278 -17.32 11.41 -11.81
N SER A 279 -18.31 10.54 -11.97
CA SER A 279 -18.40 9.32 -11.17
C SER A 279 -17.31 8.30 -11.50
N GLN A 280 -16.74 8.31 -12.72
CA GLN A 280 -15.55 7.49 -13.01
C GLN A 280 -14.36 7.92 -12.14
N LEU A 281 -14.10 9.22 -12.07
CA LEU A 281 -12.90 9.74 -11.41
C LEU A 281 -13.03 9.75 -9.88
N LEU A 282 -14.22 10.07 -9.36
CA LEU A 282 -14.43 10.36 -7.94
C LEU A 282 -15.12 9.23 -7.15
N LEU A 283 -15.65 8.20 -7.81
CA LEU A 283 -16.38 7.12 -7.12
C LEU A 283 -15.96 5.74 -7.64
N PHE A 284 -16.28 5.41 -8.89
CA PHE A 284 -16.06 4.06 -9.44
C PHE A 284 -14.59 3.73 -9.59
N GLY A 285 -13.77 4.66 -10.12
CA GLY A 285 -12.33 4.47 -10.25
C GLY A 285 -11.63 4.23 -8.92
N PRO A 286 -11.76 5.13 -7.93
CA PRO A 286 -11.20 4.94 -6.60
C PRO A 286 -11.72 3.67 -5.90
N TRP A 287 -13.01 3.36 -6.03
CA TRP A 287 -13.61 2.14 -5.49
C TRP A 287 -12.96 0.89 -6.09
N THR A 288 -12.91 0.80 -7.42
CA THR A 288 -12.30 -0.35 -8.11
C THR A 288 -10.84 -0.53 -7.69
N VAL A 289 -10.06 0.56 -7.64
CA VAL A 289 -8.65 0.50 -7.23
C VAL A 289 -8.50 0.03 -5.78
N HIS A 290 -9.30 0.55 -4.84
CA HIS A 290 -9.25 0.13 -3.44
C HIS A 290 -9.68 -1.33 -3.27
N GLU A 291 -10.81 -1.72 -3.88
CA GLU A 291 -11.39 -3.04 -3.73
C GLU A 291 -10.54 -4.17 -4.32
N THR A 292 -9.85 -3.92 -5.43
CA THR A 292 -8.92 -4.90 -6.01
C THR A 292 -7.60 -4.97 -5.25
N ASN A 293 -7.33 -4.04 -4.33
CA ASN A 293 -6.09 -3.94 -3.57
C ASN A 293 -6.35 -3.75 -2.06
N ARG A 294 -7.40 -4.37 -1.52
CA ARG A 294 -7.83 -4.15 -0.11
C ARG A 294 -6.72 -4.38 0.92
N THR A 295 -5.82 -5.31 0.65
CA THR A 295 -4.68 -5.65 1.52
C THR A 295 -3.59 -4.57 1.55
N GLU A 296 -3.59 -3.64 0.60
CA GLU A 296 -2.63 -2.53 0.51
C GLU A 296 -3.10 -1.27 1.26
N PHE A 297 -4.35 -1.27 1.76
CA PHE A 297 -4.94 -0.18 2.51
C PHE A 297 -5.25 -0.61 3.95
N LEU A 298 -4.98 0.29 4.90
CA LEU A 298 -5.22 0.07 6.33
C LEU A 298 -6.62 0.51 6.78
N VAL A 299 -7.36 1.19 5.90
CA VAL A 299 -8.70 1.70 6.21
C VAL A 299 -9.66 1.39 5.07
N GLY A 300 -10.95 1.28 5.39
CA GLY A 300 -11.98 1.01 4.40
C GLY A 300 -12.17 2.15 3.42
N PHE A 301 -12.69 1.85 2.22
CA PHE A 301 -12.98 2.86 1.20
C PHE A 301 -13.84 4.01 1.73
N TRP A 302 -14.87 3.71 2.51
CA TRP A 302 -15.81 4.70 3.04
C TRP A 302 -15.24 5.58 4.16
N GLU A 303 -14.07 5.24 4.70
CA GLU A 303 -13.32 6.12 5.61
C GLU A 303 -12.50 7.15 4.83
N LEU A 304 -11.99 6.78 3.64
CA LEU A 304 -11.22 7.66 2.75
C LEU A 304 -12.13 8.58 1.92
N ALA A 305 -13.18 8.00 1.31
CA ALA A 305 -14.05 8.66 0.34
C ALA A 305 -14.64 10.01 0.78
N PRO A 306 -15.02 10.25 2.07
CA PRO A 306 -15.51 11.55 2.51
C PRO A 306 -14.58 12.72 2.23
N GLY A 307 -13.27 12.50 2.04
CA GLY A 307 -12.31 13.54 1.64
C GLY A 307 -12.61 14.15 0.26
N TRP A 308 -13.18 13.39 -0.68
CA TRP A 308 -13.36 13.83 -2.07
C TRP A 308 -14.73 13.52 -2.70
N VAL A 309 -15.42 12.46 -2.27
CA VAL A 309 -16.64 11.97 -2.96
C VAL A 309 -17.75 13.03 -2.96
N TRP A 310 -17.76 13.91 -1.95
CA TRP A 310 -18.67 15.04 -1.87
C TRP A 310 -18.53 16.02 -3.05
N LEU A 311 -17.36 16.08 -3.71
CA LEU A 311 -17.11 16.89 -4.91
C LEU A 311 -17.95 16.44 -6.12
N LEU A 312 -18.48 15.21 -6.11
CA LEU A 312 -19.33 14.69 -7.18
C LEU A 312 -20.57 15.56 -7.38
N GLY A 313 -21.28 15.90 -6.30
CA GLY A 313 -22.49 16.73 -6.35
C GLY A 313 -22.26 18.10 -7.00
N PRO A 314 -21.28 18.89 -6.54
CA PRO A 314 -20.89 20.16 -7.14
C PRO A 314 -20.48 20.08 -8.60
N VAL A 315 -19.62 19.13 -8.97
CA VAL A 315 -19.13 18.98 -10.34
C VAL A 315 -20.31 18.66 -11.27
N VAL A 316 -21.15 17.70 -10.87
CA VAL A 316 -22.38 17.36 -11.60
C VAL A 316 -23.33 18.55 -11.69
N GLY A 317 -23.51 19.29 -10.59
CA GLY A 317 -24.36 20.48 -10.52
C GLY A 317 -23.89 21.58 -11.49
N VAL A 318 -22.59 21.83 -11.57
CA VAL A 318 -22.00 22.78 -12.53
C VAL A 318 -22.23 22.30 -13.96
N LEU A 319 -21.89 21.04 -14.28
CA LEU A 319 -22.08 20.48 -15.62
C LEU A 319 -23.56 20.49 -16.05
N ALA A 320 -24.48 20.15 -15.14
CA ALA A 320 -25.91 20.22 -15.41
C ALA A 320 -26.40 21.67 -15.54
N GLY A 321 -25.88 22.59 -14.73
CA GLY A 321 -26.21 24.02 -14.76
C GLY A 321 -25.82 24.70 -16.06
N LEU A 322 -24.64 24.36 -16.61
CA LEU A 322 -24.17 24.85 -17.91
C LEU A 322 -25.15 24.51 -19.05
N SER A 323 -25.91 23.41 -18.94
CA SER A 323 -26.91 23.01 -19.94
C SER A 323 -28.10 23.99 -20.06
N ILE A 324 -28.41 24.71 -18.97
CA ILE A 324 -29.45 25.73 -18.93
C ILE A 324 -28.97 26.99 -19.66
N LEU A 325 -27.66 27.27 -19.56
CA LEU A 325 -27.03 28.43 -20.19
C LEU A 325 -26.79 28.23 -21.69
N MET A 326 -26.77 26.97 -22.17
CA MET A 326 -26.50 26.64 -23.56
C MET A 326 -27.66 27.00 -24.51
N PRO A 327 -27.41 27.65 -25.67
CA PRO A 327 -28.43 27.85 -26.70
C PRO A 327 -29.04 26.53 -27.18
N ALA A 328 -30.31 26.54 -27.59
CA ALA A 328 -31.02 25.32 -28.03
C ALA A 328 -30.28 24.53 -29.12
N ARG A 329 -29.55 25.21 -30.02
CA ARG A 329 -28.70 24.58 -31.05
C ARG A 329 -27.49 23.81 -30.50
N TRP A 330 -26.95 24.21 -29.35
CA TRP A 330 -25.75 23.62 -28.75
C TRP A 330 -26.09 22.57 -27.69
N PHE A 331 -27.30 22.62 -27.12
CA PHE A 331 -27.75 21.69 -26.08
C PHE A 331 -27.59 20.21 -26.47
N PRO A 332 -28.03 19.73 -27.66
CA PRO A 332 -27.82 18.34 -28.06
C PRO A 332 -26.33 17.96 -28.15
N ARG A 333 -25.48 18.87 -28.64
CA ARG A 333 -24.03 18.65 -28.79
C ARG A 333 -23.36 18.56 -27.43
N TYR A 334 -23.76 19.41 -26.49
CA TYR A 334 -23.26 19.38 -25.13
C TYR A 334 -23.61 18.08 -24.40
N VAL A 335 -24.88 17.65 -24.46
CA VAL A 335 -25.31 16.38 -23.86
C VAL A 335 -24.59 15.19 -24.49
N ALA A 336 -24.48 15.16 -25.82
CA ALA A 336 -23.76 14.10 -26.52
C ALA A 336 -22.27 14.08 -26.17
N ALA A 337 -21.63 15.25 -26.05
CA ALA A 337 -20.23 15.36 -25.64
C ALA A 337 -20.01 14.89 -24.20
N LEU A 338 -20.86 15.27 -23.24
CA LEU A 338 -20.77 14.76 -21.86
C LEU A 338 -20.92 13.24 -21.79
N CYS A 339 -21.89 12.69 -22.52
CA CYS A 339 -22.07 11.25 -22.64
C CYS A 339 -20.81 10.59 -23.23
N ALA A 340 -20.26 11.14 -24.32
CA ALA A 340 -19.06 10.62 -24.97
C ALA A 340 -17.83 10.68 -24.05
N VAL A 341 -17.59 11.80 -23.35
CA VAL A 341 -16.51 11.90 -22.35
C VAL A 341 -16.69 10.87 -21.25
N GLY A 342 -17.91 10.71 -20.72
CA GLY A 342 -18.18 9.70 -19.69
C GLY A 342 -17.94 8.26 -20.16
N VAL A 343 -18.36 7.93 -21.39
CA VAL A 343 -18.12 6.62 -22.01
C VAL A 343 -16.63 6.42 -22.31
N LEU A 344 -15.92 7.44 -22.78
CA LEU A 344 -14.48 7.38 -23.03
C LEU A 344 -13.69 7.19 -21.74
N LEU A 345 -14.01 7.91 -20.67
CA LEU A 345 -13.39 7.70 -19.35
C LEU A 345 -13.65 6.27 -18.86
N TRP A 346 -14.90 5.81 -18.94
CA TRP A 346 -15.26 4.45 -18.56
C TRP A 346 -14.47 3.41 -19.39
N ALA A 347 -14.40 3.57 -20.71
CA ALA A 347 -13.66 2.67 -21.59
C ALA A 347 -12.15 2.73 -21.32
N GLN A 348 -11.58 3.91 -21.07
CA GLN A 348 -10.16 4.08 -20.76
C GLN A 348 -9.79 3.32 -19.47
N GLY A 349 -10.59 3.48 -18.42
CA GLY A 349 -10.33 2.88 -17.12
C GLY A 349 -10.78 1.43 -16.95
N ASN A 350 -11.36 0.79 -17.98
CA ASN A 350 -11.87 -0.60 -17.89
C ASN A 350 -11.53 -1.48 -19.10
N LEU A 351 -11.44 -0.93 -20.31
CA LEU A 351 -11.16 -1.68 -21.54
C LEU A 351 -9.76 -1.44 -22.11
N LEU A 352 -9.21 -0.23 -21.92
CA LEU A 352 -7.92 0.19 -22.46
C LEU A 352 -6.82 0.22 -21.38
N LEU A 353 -6.88 -0.67 -20.40
CA LEU A 353 -5.79 -0.80 -19.42
C LEU A 353 -4.56 -1.42 -20.07
N ALA A 354 -3.40 -0.78 -19.92
CA ALA A 354 -2.13 -1.50 -20.05
C ALA A 354 -1.68 -1.96 -18.67
N ASP A 355 -0.88 -2.99 -18.72
CA ASP A 355 0.00 -3.37 -17.64
C ASP A 355 1.26 -2.48 -17.68
N TYR A 356 1.44 -1.65 -16.66
CA TYR A 356 2.64 -0.82 -16.49
C TYR A 356 3.60 -1.45 -15.47
N GLY A 357 3.35 -2.69 -15.03
CA GLY A 357 4.06 -3.34 -13.93
C GLY A 357 3.47 -3.02 -12.55
N LEU A 358 4.17 -3.50 -11.53
CA LEU A 358 3.81 -3.29 -10.13
C LEU A 358 4.28 -1.91 -9.64
N LEU A 359 3.52 -1.31 -8.72
CA LEU A 359 3.94 -0.12 -7.96
C LEU A 359 4.72 -0.54 -6.73
N ASP A 360 5.88 -1.16 -6.94
CA ASP A 360 6.77 -1.68 -5.88
C ASP A 360 7.78 -0.64 -5.38
N GLY A 361 7.76 0.57 -5.96
CA GLY A 361 8.72 1.62 -5.67
C GLY A 361 9.70 1.89 -6.81
N GLY A 362 9.83 0.98 -7.78
CA GLY A 362 10.59 1.21 -9.00
C GLY A 362 9.98 2.29 -9.91
N GLU A 363 10.75 2.71 -10.93
CA GLU A 363 10.24 3.57 -11.98
C GLU A 363 9.26 2.80 -12.89
N LEU A 364 8.12 3.42 -13.20
CA LEU A 364 7.18 2.87 -14.17
C LEU A 364 7.72 3.03 -15.60
N ASP A 365 7.78 1.93 -16.36
CA ASP A 365 8.11 1.99 -17.78
C ASP A 365 6.92 2.49 -18.62
N LEU A 366 6.77 3.82 -18.67
CA LEU A 366 5.80 4.48 -19.53
C LEU A 366 6.23 4.47 -21.01
N ALA A 367 7.51 4.24 -21.30
CA ALA A 367 8.07 4.35 -22.64
C ALA A 367 7.68 3.18 -23.54
N SER A 368 7.66 1.94 -23.01
CA SER A 368 7.16 0.76 -23.74
C SER A 368 5.73 0.91 -24.27
N HIS A 369 4.93 1.76 -23.62
CA HIS A 369 3.54 2.01 -23.97
C HIS A 369 3.32 3.33 -24.73
N ALA A 370 4.38 4.08 -25.06
CA ALA A 370 4.27 5.38 -25.73
C ALA A 370 3.56 5.31 -27.09
N TRP A 371 3.66 4.19 -27.81
CA TRP A 371 2.99 3.97 -29.09
C TRP A 371 1.46 4.08 -29.01
N ARG A 372 0.87 3.91 -27.83
CA ARG A 372 -0.58 4.01 -27.59
C ARG A 372 -1.10 5.44 -27.67
N ALA A 373 -0.26 6.42 -27.36
CA ALA A 373 -0.65 7.83 -27.29
C ALA A 373 -1.39 8.36 -28.55
N PRO A 374 -0.88 8.19 -29.78
CA PRO A 374 -1.60 8.63 -30.98
C PRO A 374 -2.92 7.90 -31.23
N PHE A 375 -3.00 6.59 -30.92
CA PHE A 375 -4.21 5.80 -31.11
C PHE A 375 -5.31 6.19 -30.13
N GLU A 376 -4.97 6.35 -28.85
CA GLU A 376 -5.92 6.79 -27.82
C GLU A 376 -6.35 8.22 -28.07
N ALA A 377 -5.44 9.13 -28.40
CA ALA A 377 -5.79 10.50 -28.77
C ALA A 377 -6.72 10.52 -30.01
N GLY A 378 -6.40 9.72 -31.03
CA GLY A 378 -7.24 9.54 -32.21
C GLY A 378 -8.64 9.01 -31.88
N LEU A 379 -8.75 8.00 -31.03
CA LEU A 379 -10.02 7.45 -30.55
C LEU A 379 -10.85 8.52 -29.83
N TRP A 380 -10.25 9.25 -28.89
CA TRP A 380 -10.92 10.33 -28.17
C TRP A 380 -11.43 11.41 -29.13
N VAL A 381 -10.61 11.87 -30.07
CA VAL A 381 -11.00 12.86 -31.08
C VAL A 381 -12.13 12.32 -31.96
N CYS A 382 -12.02 11.10 -32.48
CA CYS A 382 -13.02 10.49 -33.35
C CYS A 382 -14.38 10.31 -32.65
N VAL A 383 -14.39 9.82 -31.41
CA VAL A 383 -15.62 9.60 -30.64
C VAL A 383 -16.28 10.93 -30.26
N LEU A 384 -15.50 11.94 -29.86
CA LEU A 384 -16.03 13.27 -29.58
C LEU A 384 -16.57 13.96 -30.84
N LEU A 385 -15.87 13.85 -31.97
CA LEU A 385 -16.36 14.36 -33.27
C LEU A 385 -17.65 13.66 -33.69
N PHE A 386 -17.70 12.33 -33.59
CA PHE A 386 -18.91 11.55 -33.85
C PHE A 386 -20.06 12.01 -32.96
N ALA A 387 -19.81 12.20 -31.66
CA ALA A 387 -20.81 12.68 -30.71
C ALA A 387 -21.38 14.05 -31.11
N VAL A 388 -20.53 14.97 -31.56
CA VAL A 388 -20.93 16.31 -32.00
C VAL A 388 -21.68 16.28 -33.34
N VAL A 389 -21.23 15.47 -34.30
CA VAL A 389 -21.86 15.34 -35.64
C VAL A 389 -23.25 14.70 -35.52
N PHE A 390 -23.39 13.64 -34.72
CA PHE A 390 -24.64 12.89 -34.55
C PHE A 390 -25.47 13.33 -33.32
N ALA A 391 -25.13 14.48 -32.73
CA ALA A 391 -25.71 14.99 -31.48
C ALA A 391 -27.25 14.97 -31.42
N ASN A 392 -27.93 15.29 -32.52
CA ASN A 392 -29.40 15.34 -32.56
C ASN A 392 -30.06 13.95 -32.43
N ARG A 393 -29.36 12.88 -32.82
CA ARG A 393 -29.79 11.50 -32.62
C ARG A 393 -29.37 11.03 -31.23
N LEU A 394 -28.11 11.29 -30.85
CA LEU A 394 -27.53 10.83 -29.59
C LEU A 394 -28.21 11.43 -28.36
N VAL A 395 -28.63 12.70 -28.39
CA VAL A 395 -29.32 13.34 -27.24
C VAL A 395 -30.59 12.60 -26.80
N ARG A 396 -31.22 11.83 -27.69
CA ARG A 396 -32.44 11.06 -27.37
C ARG A 396 -32.13 9.77 -26.59
N VAL A 397 -30.97 9.17 -26.84
CA VAL A 397 -30.55 7.89 -26.25
C VAL A 397 -29.56 8.08 -25.10
N ALA A 398 -28.75 9.14 -25.12
CA ALA A 398 -27.70 9.42 -24.15
C ALA A 398 -28.17 9.39 -22.69
N PRO A 399 -29.32 9.97 -22.30
CA PRO A 399 -29.77 9.91 -20.91
C PRO A 399 -30.02 8.46 -20.46
N VAL A 400 -30.68 7.66 -21.30
CA VAL A 400 -31.01 6.26 -21.00
C VAL A 400 -29.74 5.40 -20.98
N ALA A 401 -28.84 5.60 -21.94
CA ALA A 401 -27.56 4.89 -21.98
C ALA A 401 -26.68 5.21 -20.77
N CYS A 402 -26.58 6.49 -20.37
CA CYS A 402 -25.85 6.88 -19.18
C CYS A 402 -26.50 6.37 -17.89
N VAL A 403 -27.84 6.36 -17.79
CA VAL A 403 -28.54 5.72 -16.66
C VAL A 403 -28.18 4.24 -16.60
N ALA A 404 -28.34 3.50 -17.70
CA ALA A 404 -28.04 2.07 -17.75
C ALA A 404 -26.58 1.79 -17.34
N LEU A 405 -25.64 2.57 -17.86
CA LEU A 405 -24.22 2.40 -17.58
C LEU A 405 -23.84 2.78 -16.14
N VAL A 406 -24.41 3.85 -15.57
CA VAL A 406 -24.21 4.22 -14.16
C VAL A 406 -24.84 3.18 -13.24
N THR A 407 -26.04 2.70 -13.54
CA THR A 407 -26.71 1.65 -12.76
C THR A 407 -25.95 0.34 -12.81
N LEU A 408 -25.45 -0.07 -13.99
CA LEU A 408 -24.61 -1.26 -14.15
C LEU A 408 -23.31 -1.13 -13.35
N GLN A 409 -22.70 0.04 -13.29
CA GLN A 409 -21.52 0.25 -12.44
C GLN A 409 -21.87 0.29 -10.95
N ALA A 410 -23.04 0.83 -10.59
CA ALA A 410 -23.50 0.85 -9.21
C ALA A 410 -23.69 -0.57 -8.64
N THR A 411 -23.94 -1.59 -9.48
CA THR A 411 -23.97 -2.98 -8.99
C THR A 411 -22.60 -3.45 -8.51
N VAL A 412 -21.49 -2.91 -9.04
CA VAL A 412 -20.12 -3.20 -8.57
C VAL A 412 -19.87 -2.69 -7.15
N LEU A 413 -20.58 -1.63 -6.72
CA LEU A 413 -20.54 -1.15 -5.33
C LEU A 413 -21.26 -2.10 -4.35
N VAL A 414 -22.22 -2.88 -4.85
CA VAL A 414 -23.11 -3.72 -4.02
C VAL A 414 -22.73 -5.20 -4.07
N PHE A 415 -22.09 -5.66 -5.15
CA PHE A 415 -21.75 -7.07 -5.36
C PHE A 415 -20.83 -7.67 -4.27
N PRO A 416 -19.80 -6.96 -3.76
CA PRO A 416 -19.00 -7.46 -2.64
C PRO A 416 -19.82 -7.64 -1.34
N VAL A 417 -20.77 -6.72 -1.09
CA VAL A 417 -21.68 -6.77 0.06
C VAL A 417 -22.65 -7.94 -0.06
N ALA A 418 -23.18 -8.19 -1.26
CA ALA A 418 -24.05 -9.35 -1.51
C ALA A 418 -23.31 -10.68 -1.30
N ARG A 419 -22.04 -10.79 -1.75
CA ARG A 419 -21.20 -11.98 -1.50
C ARG A 419 -20.91 -12.20 -0.02
N MET A 420 -20.67 -11.15 0.76
CA MET A 420 -20.53 -11.25 2.22
C MET A 420 -21.81 -11.75 2.91
N VAL A 421 -22.99 -11.43 2.38
CA VAL A 421 -24.29 -11.84 2.97
C VAL A 421 -24.70 -13.25 2.56
N THR A 422 -24.27 -13.75 1.39
CA THR A 422 -24.70 -15.04 0.84
C THR A 422 -23.67 -16.16 0.93
N ALA A 423 -22.43 -15.89 1.30
CA ALA A 423 -21.38 -16.89 1.31
C ALA A 423 -21.08 -17.41 2.72
N ASP A 424 -21.36 -18.69 2.97
CA ASP A 424 -20.62 -19.54 3.91
C ASP A 424 -19.20 -19.85 3.37
N ALA A 425 -18.57 -18.90 2.68
CA ALA A 425 -17.22 -19.09 2.18
C ALA A 425 -16.28 -19.17 3.39
N PRO A 426 -15.30 -20.09 3.39
CA PRO A 426 -14.25 -20.08 4.40
C PRO A 426 -13.67 -18.67 4.40
N SER A 427 -13.76 -17.99 5.54
CA SER A 427 -12.95 -16.82 5.81
C SER A 427 -11.53 -17.25 5.50
N THR A 428 -11.00 -16.84 4.36
CA THR A 428 -9.55 -16.86 4.17
C THR A 428 -9.06 -16.00 5.33
N PRO A 429 -8.27 -16.53 6.28
CA PRO A 429 -7.76 -15.75 7.38
C PRO A 429 -6.63 -14.86 6.84
N GLY A 430 -6.97 -13.91 5.98
CA GLY A 430 -6.25 -12.67 5.82
C GLY A 430 -7.07 -11.67 6.60
N ALA A 431 -6.72 -11.44 7.86
CA ALA A 431 -7.25 -10.32 8.61
C ALA A 431 -7.18 -9.09 7.71
N GLU A 432 -8.32 -8.41 7.46
CA GLU A 432 -8.29 -7.11 6.81
C GLU A 432 -7.20 -6.28 7.49
N THR A 433 -6.23 -5.79 6.73
CA THR A 433 -5.22 -4.86 7.22
C THR A 433 -5.96 -3.64 7.73
N ARG A 434 -6.09 -3.53 9.04
CA ARG A 434 -6.77 -2.42 9.70
C ARG A 434 -5.73 -1.53 10.37
N TRP A 435 -5.99 -0.24 10.36
CA TRP A 435 -5.19 0.73 11.08
C TRP A 435 -5.17 0.35 12.57
N GLN A 436 -3.97 0.26 13.12
CA GLN A 436 -3.75 -0.03 14.53
C GLN A 436 -2.94 1.10 15.12
N VAL A 437 -3.39 1.61 16.26
CA VAL A 437 -2.54 2.46 17.10
C VAL A 437 -1.49 1.55 17.73
N PRO A 438 -0.18 1.90 17.66
CA PRO A 438 0.85 1.07 18.27
C PRO A 438 0.57 0.86 19.77
N PRO A 439 0.39 -0.40 20.22
CA PRO A 439 0.19 -0.70 21.64
C PRO A 439 1.37 -0.21 22.48
N ALA A 440 1.15 0.22 23.72
CA ALA A 440 2.23 0.74 24.57
C ALA A 440 3.28 -0.34 24.87
N GLU A 441 2.80 -1.58 25.01
CA GLU A 441 3.57 -2.77 25.36
C GLU A 441 4.65 -3.10 24.33
N ILE A 442 4.52 -2.67 23.06
CA ILE A 442 5.57 -2.93 22.05
C ILE A 442 6.90 -2.27 22.43
N TYR A 443 6.84 -1.19 23.22
CA TYR A 443 8.01 -0.40 23.62
C TYR A 443 8.66 -0.86 24.92
N GLU A 444 8.06 -1.80 25.66
CA GLU A 444 8.49 -2.17 27.02
C GLU A 444 9.48 -3.34 27.02
N LEU A 445 10.79 -3.13 27.02
CA LEU A 445 11.73 -4.25 27.01
C LEU A 445 11.94 -4.87 28.41
N SER A 446 12.20 -6.17 28.46
CA SER A 446 12.49 -6.88 29.70
C SER A 446 13.64 -6.23 30.45
N THR A 447 13.50 -6.10 31.76
CA THR A 447 14.63 -5.69 32.60
C THR A 447 15.64 -6.80 32.81
N THR A 448 15.39 -8.05 32.42
CA THR A 448 16.35 -9.15 32.65
C THR A 448 16.92 -9.73 31.36
N ARG A 449 16.07 -9.94 30.34
CA ARG A 449 16.47 -10.67 29.13
C ARG A 449 15.66 -10.29 27.91
N ASN A 450 16.34 -9.75 26.90
CA ASN A 450 15.76 -9.38 25.62
C ASN A 450 16.45 -10.10 24.45
N LEU A 451 15.65 -10.65 23.55
CA LEU A 451 16.08 -11.06 22.22
C LEU A 451 15.49 -10.07 21.22
N ILE A 452 16.34 -9.28 20.57
CA ILE A 452 15.92 -8.27 19.61
C ILE A 452 16.43 -8.70 18.24
N HIS A 453 15.50 -9.06 17.35
CA HIS A 453 15.79 -9.47 15.99
C HIS A 453 15.30 -8.40 15.02
N ILE A 454 16.23 -7.70 14.40
CA ILE A 454 15.99 -6.59 13.50
C ILE A 454 16.27 -7.08 12.09
N VAL A 455 15.26 -7.02 11.22
CA VAL A 455 15.37 -7.41 9.81
C VAL A 455 15.27 -6.14 8.96
N LEU A 456 16.31 -5.88 8.17
CA LEU A 456 16.35 -4.85 7.14
C LEU A 456 16.03 -5.49 5.79
N ASP A 457 15.38 -4.77 4.88
CA ASP A 457 14.97 -5.34 3.59
C ASP A 457 16.00 -5.01 2.48
N ALA A 458 16.40 -6.02 1.72
CA ALA A 458 17.33 -5.92 0.59
C ALA A 458 18.70 -5.29 0.90
N PHE A 459 19.30 -5.58 2.05
CA PHE A 459 20.62 -5.06 2.43
C PHE A 459 21.72 -6.12 2.24
N PRO A 460 22.50 -6.06 1.15
CA PRO A 460 23.61 -6.97 0.91
C PRO A 460 24.81 -6.72 1.84
N ALA A 461 25.50 -7.80 2.20
CA ALA A 461 26.71 -7.78 3.03
C ALA A 461 27.85 -6.95 2.40
N ARG A 462 27.99 -6.98 1.06
CA ARG A 462 29.04 -6.22 0.34
C ARG A 462 28.94 -4.71 0.57
N THR A 463 27.75 -4.14 0.45
CA THR A 463 27.54 -2.71 0.76
C THR A 463 27.87 -2.39 2.21
N PHE A 464 27.58 -3.31 3.14
CA PHE A 464 27.95 -3.12 4.54
C PHE A 464 29.48 -3.12 4.73
N VAL A 465 30.23 -3.97 4.00
CA VAL A 465 31.71 -3.95 4.01
C VAL A 465 32.22 -2.58 3.56
N ASP A 466 31.71 -2.03 2.46
CA ASP A 466 32.14 -0.72 1.96
C ASP A 466 31.88 0.40 2.98
N ILE A 467 30.73 0.36 3.66
CA ILE A 467 30.38 1.30 4.74
C ILE A 467 31.30 1.09 5.95
N LEU A 468 31.50 -0.16 6.37
CA LEU A 468 32.32 -0.52 7.52
C LEU A 468 33.78 -0.10 7.34
N ASP A 469 34.35 -0.31 6.16
CA ASP A 469 35.75 0.04 5.87
C ASP A 469 35.94 1.56 5.89
N THR A 470 34.95 2.31 5.42
CA THR A 470 34.97 3.78 5.46
C THR A 470 34.86 4.32 6.89
N ASP A 471 33.99 3.73 7.71
CA ASP A 471 33.56 4.27 9.00
C ASP A 471 34.00 3.41 10.21
N ARG A 472 35.02 2.55 10.05
CA ARG A 472 35.41 1.52 11.03
C ARG A 472 35.54 2.01 12.48
N PRO A 473 36.21 3.15 12.77
CA PRO A 473 36.33 3.62 14.15
C PRO A 473 34.98 3.96 14.81
N ALA A 474 33.99 4.42 14.03
CA ALA A 474 32.66 4.68 14.54
C ALA A 474 31.92 3.37 14.83
N PHE A 475 32.04 2.36 13.97
CA PHE A 475 31.45 1.03 14.19
C PHE A 475 32.05 0.32 15.40
N ASP A 476 33.38 0.34 15.56
CA ASP A 476 34.04 -0.29 16.71
C ASP A 476 33.58 0.30 18.06
N ARG A 477 33.20 1.59 18.07
CA ARG A 477 32.63 2.28 19.24
C ARG A 477 31.14 2.02 19.39
N ASP A 478 30.36 2.30 18.35
CA ASP A 478 28.90 2.40 18.41
C ASP A 478 28.20 1.04 18.26
N TRP A 479 28.91 0.02 17.78
CA TRP A 479 28.45 -1.37 17.61
C TRP A 479 29.29 -2.33 18.44
N SER A 480 29.74 -1.89 19.62
CA SER A 480 30.56 -2.69 20.52
C SER A 480 29.91 -4.04 20.85
N GLY A 481 30.66 -5.13 20.66
CA GLY A 481 30.25 -6.50 20.96
C GLY A 481 29.51 -7.24 19.84
N PHE A 482 29.31 -6.60 18.68
CA PHE A 482 28.76 -7.26 17.49
C PHE A 482 29.85 -8.04 16.71
N THR A 483 29.42 -9.14 16.09
CA THR A 483 30.15 -9.87 15.06
C THR A 483 29.38 -9.78 13.74
N PHE A 484 30.02 -9.26 12.70
CA PHE A 484 29.55 -9.30 11.31
C PHE A 484 29.97 -10.62 10.64
N PHE A 485 29.04 -11.31 10.00
CA PHE A 485 29.29 -12.56 9.28
C PHE A 485 29.37 -12.28 7.78
N ALA A 486 30.61 -12.19 7.27
CA ALA A 486 30.88 -11.79 5.88
C ALA A 486 30.53 -12.89 4.87
N ASP A 487 30.61 -14.16 5.28
CA ASP A 487 30.25 -15.31 4.45
C ASP A 487 28.86 -15.84 4.86
N HIS A 488 27.83 -15.00 4.73
CA HIS A 488 26.44 -15.34 5.04
C HIS A 488 25.61 -15.52 3.76
N LEU A 489 24.98 -16.69 3.61
CA LEU A 489 24.13 -17.02 2.46
C LEU A 489 22.64 -16.92 2.81
N GLY A 490 21.88 -16.19 2.01
CA GLY A 490 20.42 -16.14 2.04
C GLY A 490 19.79 -17.46 1.58
N ALA A 491 18.47 -17.58 1.73
CA ALA A 491 17.74 -18.75 1.24
C ALA A 491 16.99 -18.49 -0.07
N HIS A 492 16.65 -17.22 -0.32
CA HIS A 492 15.85 -16.79 -1.45
C HIS A 492 16.02 -15.29 -1.75
N ARG A 493 15.74 -14.86 -2.99
CA ARG A 493 15.63 -13.42 -3.35
C ARG A 493 14.31 -12.73 -2.95
N ASN A 494 13.35 -13.48 -2.41
CA ASN A 494 11.97 -13.01 -2.19
C ASN A 494 11.74 -12.93 -0.68
N THR A 495 11.27 -11.80 -0.19
CA THR A 495 11.02 -11.54 1.24
C THR A 495 10.19 -12.63 1.90
N HIS A 496 9.14 -13.13 1.26
CA HIS A 496 8.26 -14.14 1.87
C HIS A 496 9.02 -15.45 2.09
N ALA A 497 9.69 -15.96 1.06
CA ALA A 497 10.45 -17.22 1.13
C ALA A 497 11.68 -17.08 2.04
N ALA A 498 12.35 -15.93 2.03
CA ALA A 498 13.49 -15.64 2.90
C ALA A 498 13.09 -15.59 4.38
N MET A 499 11.98 -14.90 4.71
CA MET A 499 11.48 -14.82 6.09
C MET A 499 11.01 -16.17 6.63
N ILE A 500 10.41 -17.02 5.79
CA ILE A 500 10.10 -18.40 6.16
C ILE A 500 11.36 -19.15 6.58
N ALA A 501 12.41 -19.09 5.77
CA ALA A 501 13.68 -19.75 6.08
C ALA A 501 14.34 -19.16 7.33
N MET A 502 14.31 -17.84 7.50
CA MET A 502 14.88 -17.12 8.64
C MET A 502 14.19 -17.43 9.96
N LEU A 503 12.87 -17.68 9.95
CA LEU A 503 12.08 -17.89 11.16
C LEU A 503 11.87 -19.38 11.48
N SER A 504 11.88 -20.28 10.49
CA SER A 504 11.66 -21.73 10.68
C SER A 504 12.93 -22.57 10.53
N GLY A 505 13.94 -22.07 9.82
CA GLY A 505 15.16 -22.82 9.48
C GLY A 505 14.98 -23.73 8.27
N ILE A 506 13.86 -23.63 7.55
CA ILE A 506 13.53 -24.49 6.41
C ILE A 506 13.36 -23.61 5.15
N PRO A 507 14.15 -23.83 4.09
CA PRO A 507 13.97 -23.11 2.84
C PRO A 507 12.70 -23.60 2.11
N TYR A 508 11.96 -22.68 1.50
CA TYR A 508 10.82 -23.01 0.64
C TYR A 508 11.29 -23.38 -0.79
N ARG A 509 10.77 -24.47 -1.37
CA ARG A 509 11.09 -24.98 -2.71
C ARG A 509 9.87 -25.53 -3.47
N ASN A 510 8.69 -24.92 -3.32
CA ASN A 510 7.43 -25.35 -3.95
C ASN A 510 6.91 -26.74 -3.55
N GLU A 511 7.33 -27.28 -2.41
CA GLU A 511 6.86 -28.59 -1.94
C GLU A 511 5.38 -28.56 -1.54
N LEU A 512 4.90 -27.39 -1.07
CA LEU A 512 3.52 -27.14 -0.65
C LEU A 512 3.09 -25.73 -1.05
N PRO A 513 1.79 -25.45 -1.17
CA PRO A 513 1.29 -24.08 -1.26
C PRO A 513 1.84 -23.25 -0.10
N PHE A 514 2.24 -21.99 -0.34
CA PHE A 514 2.87 -21.13 0.69
C PHE A 514 2.12 -21.11 2.02
N ARG A 515 0.79 -21.00 1.97
CA ARG A 515 -0.06 -20.97 3.17
C ARG A 515 -0.03 -22.27 3.95
N GLU A 516 -0.01 -23.40 3.25
CA GLU A 516 0.06 -24.72 3.86
C GLU A 516 1.45 -24.96 4.46
N PHE A 517 2.51 -24.54 3.76
CA PHE A 517 3.87 -24.58 4.27
C PHE A 517 3.98 -23.83 5.61
N LEU A 518 3.48 -22.60 5.67
CA LEU A 518 3.40 -21.79 6.89
C LEU A 518 2.53 -22.39 8.00
N ALA A 519 1.52 -23.19 7.65
CA ALA A 519 0.66 -23.87 8.62
C ALA A 519 1.29 -25.16 9.16
N ARG A 520 2.20 -25.79 8.41
CA ARG A 520 2.83 -27.06 8.77
C ARG A 520 4.13 -26.88 9.53
N HIS A 521 4.85 -25.77 9.32
CA HIS A 521 6.18 -25.56 9.88
C HIS A 521 6.18 -24.47 10.96
N PRO A 522 6.42 -24.83 12.24
CA PRO A 522 6.49 -23.85 13.32
C PRO A 522 7.73 -22.95 13.17
N SER A 523 7.58 -21.69 13.56
CA SER A 523 8.70 -20.73 13.62
C SER A 523 9.31 -20.65 15.02
N VAL A 524 10.45 -19.96 15.14
CA VAL A 524 11.12 -19.67 16.41
C VAL A 524 10.21 -18.97 17.44
N PHE A 525 9.19 -18.23 16.99
CA PHE A 525 8.17 -17.65 17.88
C PHE A 525 7.46 -18.71 18.71
N HIS A 526 7.09 -19.84 18.09
CA HIS A 526 6.41 -20.94 18.77
C HIS A 526 7.28 -21.48 19.91
N THR A 527 8.55 -21.78 19.62
CA THR A 527 9.48 -22.32 20.62
C THR A 527 9.73 -21.31 21.75
N LEU A 528 9.97 -20.04 21.44
CA LEU A 528 10.20 -19.01 22.47
C LEU A 528 8.95 -18.77 23.33
N GLY A 529 7.77 -18.72 22.71
CA GLY A 529 6.50 -18.54 23.40
C GLY A 529 6.19 -19.67 24.37
N GLN A 530 6.45 -20.92 23.98
CA GLN A 530 6.33 -22.08 24.88
C GLN A 530 7.31 -22.03 26.07
N GLN A 531 8.40 -21.28 25.96
CA GLN A 531 9.37 -21.05 27.04
C GLN A 531 9.08 -19.76 27.83
N GLY A 532 7.90 -19.16 27.65
CA GLY A 532 7.43 -18.01 28.43
C GLY A 532 7.97 -16.66 27.96
N TYR A 533 8.52 -16.57 26.75
CA TYR A 533 8.86 -15.27 26.16
C TYR A 533 7.60 -14.49 25.81
N GLN A 534 7.56 -13.22 26.18
CA GLN A 534 6.60 -12.27 25.64
C GLN A 534 6.99 -11.92 24.20
N LEU A 535 6.09 -12.19 23.26
CA LEU A 535 6.38 -12.13 21.83
C LEU A 535 5.87 -10.83 21.21
N ARG A 536 6.72 -10.18 20.42
CA ARG A 536 6.37 -8.99 19.63
C ARG A 536 6.80 -9.19 18.20
N SER A 537 5.86 -9.03 17.28
CA SER A 537 6.09 -9.07 15.84
C SER A 537 5.67 -7.72 15.27
N LEU A 538 6.68 -6.89 14.99
CA LEU A 538 6.54 -5.54 14.44
C LEU A 538 7.07 -5.59 13.01
N THR A 539 6.19 -5.47 12.00
CA THR A 539 6.57 -5.76 10.62
C THR A 539 5.80 -4.89 9.63
N SER A 540 6.45 -4.45 8.56
CA SER A 540 5.79 -3.84 7.40
C SER A 540 5.03 -4.85 6.54
N HIS A 541 5.15 -6.14 6.87
CA HIS A 541 4.65 -7.28 6.09
C HIS A 541 3.83 -8.23 6.97
N VAL A 542 2.51 -8.26 6.75
CA VAL A 542 1.53 -8.97 7.61
C VAL A 542 1.82 -10.48 7.73
N PHE A 543 2.33 -11.09 6.67
CA PHE A 543 2.60 -12.54 6.62
C PHE A 543 3.77 -12.98 7.52
N ASN A 544 4.57 -12.05 8.04
CA ASN A 544 5.65 -12.36 8.99
C ASN A 544 5.17 -12.53 10.44
N HIS A 545 3.88 -12.28 10.70
CA HIS A 545 3.32 -12.54 12.03
C HIS A 545 3.28 -14.04 12.33
N PRO A 546 3.50 -14.44 13.60
CA PRO A 546 3.42 -15.84 13.98
C PRO A 546 2.00 -16.37 13.76
N ASN A 547 1.92 -17.52 13.08
CA ASN A 547 0.66 -18.19 12.79
C ASN A 547 -0.04 -18.61 14.09
N PRO A 548 -1.25 -18.10 14.39
CA PRO A 548 -1.96 -18.36 15.64
C PRO A 548 -2.40 -19.82 15.81
N ALA A 549 -2.28 -20.66 14.77
CA ALA A 549 -2.54 -22.10 14.90
C ALA A 549 -1.50 -22.83 15.76
N PHE A 550 -0.31 -22.25 15.98
CA PHE A 550 0.72 -22.87 16.82
C PHE A 550 0.56 -22.46 18.30
N PRO A 551 0.79 -23.39 19.26
CA PRO A 551 0.73 -23.06 20.68
C PRO A 551 1.74 -21.99 21.09
N GLY A 552 1.44 -21.19 22.12
CA GLY A 552 2.40 -20.27 22.72
C GLY A 552 2.60 -18.96 21.96
N VAL A 553 1.86 -18.72 20.88
CA VAL A 553 1.84 -17.43 20.17
C VAL A 553 0.50 -16.71 20.25
N ASP A 554 -0.40 -17.20 21.11
CA ASP A 554 -1.74 -16.63 21.32
C ASP A 554 -1.64 -15.17 21.78
N ASP A 555 -0.83 -14.93 22.81
CA ASP A 555 -0.59 -13.61 23.41
C ASP A 555 0.46 -12.76 22.66
N ALA A 556 0.89 -13.19 21.47
CA ALA A 556 1.86 -12.44 20.69
C ALA A 556 1.28 -11.11 20.20
N ILE A 557 1.97 -10.01 20.50
CA ILE A 557 1.59 -8.69 20.00
C ILE A 557 2.01 -8.59 18.53
N ARG A 558 1.03 -8.35 17.66
CA ARG A 558 1.19 -8.24 16.20
C ARG A 558 0.91 -6.80 15.81
N TYR A 559 1.91 -6.09 15.30
CA TYR A 559 1.78 -4.72 14.85
C TYR A 559 2.27 -4.57 13.42
N ASN A 560 1.35 -4.14 12.54
CA ASN A 560 1.67 -3.81 11.16
C ASN A 560 2.16 -2.37 11.09
N ILE A 561 3.40 -2.16 10.65
CA ILE A 561 3.99 -0.83 10.50
C ILE A 561 3.34 -0.17 9.28
N PRO A 562 2.61 0.95 9.44
CA PRO A 562 1.91 1.58 8.34
C PRO A 562 2.87 2.20 7.32
N SER A 563 2.52 2.08 6.04
CA SER A 563 3.19 2.77 4.94
C SER A 563 2.19 3.67 4.18
N PRO A 564 2.37 5.01 4.20
CA PRO A 564 3.40 5.74 4.94
C PRO A 564 3.13 5.74 6.46
N TYR A 565 4.19 5.88 7.26
CA TYR A 565 4.11 5.97 8.72
C TYR A 565 3.80 7.40 9.16
N GLY A 566 2.85 7.56 10.07
CA GLY A 566 2.42 8.85 10.60
C GLY A 566 1.20 8.72 11.50
N SER A 567 0.50 9.82 11.73
CA SER A 567 -0.81 9.76 12.40
C SER A 567 -1.87 9.13 11.50
N TYR A 568 -2.99 8.70 12.09
CA TYR A 568 -4.16 8.24 11.31
C TYR A 568 -4.61 9.28 10.28
N GLY A 569 -4.61 10.56 10.67
CA GLY A 569 -4.97 11.67 9.77
C GLY A 569 -4.00 11.81 8.60
N ASP A 570 -2.69 11.73 8.87
CA ASP A 570 -1.67 11.77 7.80
C ASP A 570 -1.84 10.60 6.84
N TYR A 571 -2.08 9.39 7.36
CA TYR A 571 -2.31 8.20 6.55
C TYR A 571 -3.56 8.36 5.67
N VAL A 572 -4.69 8.78 6.25
CA VAL A 572 -5.94 9.01 5.51
C VAL A 572 -5.74 10.05 4.41
N ASP A 573 -5.05 11.15 4.68
CA ASP A 573 -4.77 12.20 3.69
C ASP A 573 -3.92 11.68 2.52
N VAL A 574 -2.84 10.95 2.81
CA VAL A 574 -1.97 10.39 1.76
C VAL A 574 -2.68 9.29 0.98
N ALA A 575 -3.36 8.35 1.65
CA ALA A 575 -4.10 7.27 1.02
C ALA A 575 -5.24 7.80 0.14
N SER A 576 -5.93 8.86 0.58
CA SER A 576 -6.97 9.54 -0.21
C SER A 576 -6.39 10.16 -1.48
N ALA A 577 -5.28 10.88 -1.37
CA ALA A 577 -4.61 11.47 -2.52
C ALA A 577 -4.07 10.39 -3.48
N LYS A 578 -3.48 9.31 -2.95
CA LYS A 578 -3.00 8.15 -3.71
C LYS A 578 -4.13 7.50 -4.51
N LEU A 579 -5.28 7.23 -3.89
CA LEU A 579 -6.43 6.65 -4.60
C LEU A 579 -6.94 7.53 -5.74
N LEU A 580 -6.97 8.85 -5.54
CA LEU A 580 -7.36 9.78 -6.59
C LEU A 580 -6.33 9.87 -7.72
N ASP A 581 -5.03 9.89 -7.41
CA ASP A 581 -3.95 9.86 -8.39
C ASP A 581 -4.00 8.58 -9.23
N LEU A 582 -4.17 7.42 -8.59
CA LEU A 582 -4.34 6.14 -9.27
C LEU A 582 -5.60 6.11 -10.14
N SER A 583 -6.71 6.67 -9.66
CA SER A 583 -7.93 6.81 -10.45
C SER A 583 -7.70 7.71 -11.68
N LEU A 584 -7.04 8.86 -11.52
CA LEU A 584 -6.70 9.76 -12.61
C LEU A 584 -5.78 9.08 -13.62
N PHE A 585 -4.71 8.44 -13.17
CA PHE A 585 -3.76 7.72 -14.00
C PHE A 585 -4.43 6.57 -14.77
N ARG A 586 -5.36 5.85 -14.13
CA ARG A 586 -6.14 4.76 -14.74
C ARG A 586 -7.06 5.25 -15.86
N HIS A 587 -7.70 6.41 -15.68
CA HIS A 587 -8.70 6.94 -16.63
C HIS A 587 -8.12 7.97 -17.62
N ALA A 588 -6.83 8.29 -17.50
CA ALA A 588 -6.14 9.19 -18.42
C ALA A 588 -5.62 8.44 -19.66
N PRO A 589 -5.72 9.05 -20.86
CA PRO A 589 -4.95 8.62 -22.03
C PRO A 589 -3.45 8.59 -21.76
N GLN A 590 -2.71 7.75 -22.49
CA GLN A 590 -1.25 7.60 -22.38
C GLN A 590 -0.50 8.94 -22.38
N THR A 591 -0.99 9.92 -23.16
CA THR A 591 -0.39 11.26 -23.30
C THR A 591 -0.26 12.01 -21.98
N TYR A 592 -1.18 11.82 -21.02
CA TYR A 592 -1.20 12.57 -19.76
C TYR A 592 -0.65 11.78 -18.56
N LYS A 593 -0.34 10.49 -18.74
CA LYS A 593 0.19 9.66 -17.65
C LYS A 593 1.53 10.16 -17.10
N PRO A 594 2.49 10.65 -17.92
CA PRO A 594 3.73 11.25 -17.41
C PRO A 594 3.47 12.46 -16.50
N ASP A 595 2.49 13.31 -16.82
CA ASP A 595 2.15 14.48 -16.01
C ASP A 595 1.48 14.14 -14.67
N ILE A 596 0.87 12.95 -14.57
CA ILE A 596 0.21 12.46 -13.36
C ILE A 596 1.21 11.73 -12.46
N TYR A 597 2.01 10.84 -13.03
CA TYR A 597 3.00 10.03 -12.32
C TYR A 597 4.20 10.87 -11.87
N ARG A 598 4.72 11.76 -12.75
CA ARG A 598 5.88 12.64 -12.52
C ARG A 598 7.04 11.93 -11.81
N ASP A 599 7.46 10.79 -12.36
CA ASP A 599 8.60 10.02 -11.86
C ASP A 599 8.51 9.67 -10.36
N GLY A 600 7.29 9.33 -9.91
CA GLY A 600 6.98 8.98 -8.52
C GLY A 600 6.45 10.14 -7.67
N ASP A 601 6.60 11.40 -8.10
CA ASP A 601 6.02 12.58 -7.45
C ASP A 601 4.56 12.81 -7.90
N TRP A 602 3.69 11.87 -7.55
CA TRP A 602 2.28 11.86 -7.95
C TRP A 602 1.56 13.22 -7.77
N PHE A 603 0.70 13.56 -8.73
CA PHE A 603 0.11 14.90 -8.86
C PHE A 603 -0.66 15.40 -7.63
N LEU A 604 -1.57 14.61 -7.05
CA LEU A 604 -2.37 15.01 -5.90
C LEU A 604 -1.64 14.79 -4.57
N GLN A 605 -0.85 13.73 -4.45
CA GLN A 605 -0.06 13.46 -3.24
C GLN A 605 0.91 14.61 -2.91
N ASP A 606 1.55 15.20 -3.93
CA ASP A 606 2.41 16.39 -3.80
C ASP A 606 1.68 17.65 -3.31
N ARG A 607 0.36 17.70 -3.50
CA ARG A 607 -0.51 18.82 -3.11
C ARG A 607 -1.30 18.56 -1.82
N SER A 608 -1.13 17.40 -1.20
CA SER A 608 -1.81 17.02 0.04
C SER A 608 -1.26 17.78 1.25
N ALA A 609 -2.07 17.93 2.30
CA ALA A 609 -1.64 18.54 3.56
C ALA A 609 -0.49 17.73 4.20
N ALA A 610 -0.55 16.40 4.07
CA ALA A 610 0.46 15.46 4.52
C ALA A 610 1.57 15.19 3.47
N ARG A 611 1.85 16.13 2.55
CA ARG A 611 2.89 15.94 1.49
C ARG A 611 4.26 15.53 2.02
N ALA A 612 4.63 15.96 3.22
CA ALA A 612 5.90 15.57 3.84
C ALA A 612 5.91 14.08 4.24
N THR A 613 4.75 13.55 4.65
CA THR A 613 4.52 12.13 4.92
C THR A 613 4.40 11.34 3.62
N ALA A 614 3.73 11.88 2.60
CA ALA A 614 3.67 11.28 1.26
C ALA A 614 5.05 11.13 0.62
N ARG A 615 5.93 12.12 0.83
CA ARG A 615 7.33 12.10 0.40
C ARG A 615 8.25 11.31 1.35
N ARG A 616 7.72 10.63 2.37
CA ARG A 616 8.48 9.65 3.15
C ARG A 616 7.93 8.27 2.82
N PRO A 617 8.22 7.73 1.62
CA PRO A 617 7.73 6.40 1.23
C PRO A 617 8.21 5.32 2.21
N TYR A 618 9.29 5.59 2.96
CA TYR A 618 9.78 4.80 4.09
C TYR A 618 9.51 5.43 5.44
N GLY A 619 8.23 5.37 5.80
CA GLY A 619 7.79 5.72 7.13
C GLY A 619 8.31 4.79 8.23
N ASP A 620 8.71 3.57 7.88
CA ASP A 620 9.33 2.59 8.76
C ASP A 620 10.66 3.07 9.38
N THR A 621 11.45 3.89 8.68
CA THR A 621 12.60 4.60 9.29
C THR A 621 12.13 5.59 10.35
N GLY A 622 11.01 6.28 10.09
CA GLY A 622 10.32 7.11 11.08
C GLY A 622 9.85 6.29 12.28
N PHE A 623 9.29 5.10 12.03
CA PHE A 623 8.91 4.15 13.07
C PHE A 623 10.12 3.65 13.87
N LEU A 624 11.24 3.26 13.25
CA LEU A 624 12.47 2.85 13.95
C LEU A 624 12.94 3.93 14.91
N ARG A 625 12.95 5.19 14.48
CA ARG A 625 13.37 6.33 15.30
C ARG A 625 12.37 6.62 16.42
N GLU A 626 11.07 6.53 16.15
CA GLU A 626 10.05 6.63 17.19
C GLU A 626 10.18 5.48 18.19
N PHE A 627 10.33 4.24 17.72
CA PHE A 627 10.53 3.05 18.52
C PHE A 627 11.74 3.21 19.42
N ALA A 628 12.90 3.56 18.86
CA ALA A 628 14.11 3.86 19.63
C ALA A 628 13.86 4.92 20.70
N ASN A 629 13.22 6.05 20.36
CA ASN A 629 12.88 7.07 21.35
C ASN A 629 11.88 6.57 22.38
N ARG A 630 11.01 5.62 22.00
CA ARG A 630 9.92 5.13 22.83
C ARG A 630 10.27 3.89 23.65
N VAL A 631 11.39 3.21 23.46
CA VAL A 631 11.75 2.09 24.34
C VAL A 631 11.83 2.52 25.81
N THR A 632 11.25 1.69 26.68
CA THR A 632 11.28 1.79 28.15
C THR A 632 11.55 0.43 28.79
N PRO A 633 12.12 0.38 30.00
CA PRO A 633 12.18 -0.87 30.78
C PRO A 633 10.77 -1.29 31.20
N GLY A 634 10.48 -2.58 31.10
CA GLY A 634 9.25 -3.24 31.51
C GLY A 634 9.46 -4.19 32.70
N ASN A 635 8.75 -5.31 32.72
CA ASN A 635 8.86 -6.33 33.77
C ASN A 635 10.09 -7.26 33.56
N GLU A 636 10.23 -8.27 34.41
CA GLU A 636 11.34 -9.24 34.35
C GLU A 636 11.09 -10.42 33.39
N ALA A 637 9.89 -10.55 32.81
CA ALA A 637 9.60 -11.62 31.87
C ALA A 637 10.49 -11.46 30.62
N PRO A 638 11.02 -12.55 30.05
CA PRO A 638 11.88 -12.46 28.87
C PRO A 638 11.07 -11.99 27.66
N VAL A 639 11.65 -11.14 26.82
CA VAL A 639 10.97 -10.55 25.65
C VAL A 639 11.69 -10.95 24.37
N TYR A 640 10.93 -11.38 23.35
CA TYR A 640 11.40 -11.50 21.98
C TYR A 640 10.70 -10.46 21.10
N THR A 641 11.49 -9.58 20.49
CA THR A 641 11.01 -8.56 19.55
C THR A 641 11.59 -8.82 18.17
N LEU A 642 10.72 -9.18 17.22
CA LEU A 642 11.01 -9.09 15.80
C LEU A 642 10.62 -7.70 15.30
N LEU A 643 11.55 -7.03 14.65
CA LEU A 643 11.39 -5.71 14.02
C LEU A 643 11.82 -5.81 12.56
N HIS A 644 10.87 -5.98 11.66
CA HIS A 644 11.12 -6.07 10.22
C HIS A 644 10.70 -4.80 9.51
N VAL A 645 11.68 -4.08 8.97
CA VAL A 645 11.52 -2.80 8.29
C VAL A 645 12.01 -2.89 6.85
N PHE A 646 11.40 -2.09 5.99
CA PHE A 646 11.61 -2.06 4.54
C PHE A 646 12.87 -1.29 4.12
N THR A 647 13.39 -0.38 4.94
CA THR A 647 14.64 0.31 4.62
C THR A 647 15.83 -0.67 4.75
N PRO A 648 16.82 -0.70 3.81
CA PRO A 648 17.08 0.27 2.73
C PRO A 648 16.52 -0.08 1.33
N HIS A 649 15.52 -0.96 1.18
CA HIS A 649 14.94 -1.35 -0.12
C HIS A 649 14.55 -0.14 -1.02
N LEU A 650 14.51 -0.38 -2.34
CA LEU A 650 14.12 0.59 -3.37
C LEU A 650 12.67 1.08 -3.24
N PRO A 651 12.37 2.38 -3.50
CA PRO A 651 13.24 3.34 -4.18
C PRO A 651 14.24 4.06 -3.28
N LEU A 652 15.32 4.55 -3.87
CA LEU A 652 16.35 5.31 -3.15
C LEU A 652 15.92 6.77 -2.97
N VAL A 653 15.34 7.06 -1.81
CA VAL A 653 14.68 8.35 -1.53
C VAL A 653 15.26 9.05 -0.31
N THR A 654 16.31 8.51 0.29
CA THR A 654 16.98 9.12 1.46
C THR A 654 18.48 9.31 1.21
N GLY A 655 19.00 10.45 1.68
CA GLY A 655 20.43 10.69 1.80
C GLY A 655 21.02 10.05 3.05
N ALA A 656 22.34 10.12 3.19
CA ALA A 656 23.07 9.54 4.33
C ALA A 656 22.66 10.14 5.69
N ASP A 657 22.14 11.37 5.71
CA ASP A 657 21.63 12.07 6.88
C ASP A 657 20.13 11.82 7.14
N CYS A 658 19.54 10.83 6.45
CA CYS A 658 18.12 10.52 6.45
C CYS A 658 17.21 11.66 5.94
N THR A 659 17.75 12.63 5.21
CA THR A 659 16.90 13.64 4.54
C THR A 659 16.31 13.06 3.25
N TYR A 660 15.08 13.49 2.92
CA TYR A 660 14.44 13.08 1.68
C TYR A 660 15.18 13.64 0.47
N ALA A 661 15.58 12.75 -0.43
CA ALA A 661 16.13 13.06 -1.73
C ALA A 661 15.12 12.67 -2.82
N VAL A 662 14.97 13.52 -3.83
CA VAL A 662 14.08 13.27 -4.98
C VAL A 662 14.50 11.96 -5.67
N PRO A 663 13.54 11.12 -6.11
CA PRO A 663 13.84 9.92 -6.90
C PRO A 663 14.77 10.27 -8.08
N ARG A 664 15.85 9.51 -8.20
CA ARG A 664 16.77 9.53 -9.34
C ARG A 664 17.13 8.09 -9.67
N THR A 665 17.67 7.88 -10.87
CA THR A 665 18.27 6.61 -11.28
C THR A 665 19.08 6.00 -10.14
N PRO A 666 18.70 4.81 -9.65
CA PRO A 666 19.41 4.17 -8.56
C PRO A 666 20.88 3.94 -8.93
N ASP A 667 21.77 4.10 -7.95
CA ASP A 667 23.20 3.83 -8.07
C ASP A 667 23.75 3.35 -6.71
N SER A 668 24.96 2.79 -6.74
CA SER A 668 25.61 2.21 -5.57
C SER A 668 25.82 3.21 -4.44
N GLU A 669 26.17 4.45 -4.76
CA GLU A 669 26.42 5.50 -3.78
C GLU A 669 25.13 5.89 -3.05
N ARG A 670 24.02 6.03 -3.79
CA ARG A 670 22.70 6.30 -3.23
C ARG A 670 22.20 5.16 -2.37
N PHE A 671 22.41 3.92 -2.81
CA PHE A 671 22.03 2.76 -2.01
C PHE A 671 22.81 2.75 -0.69
N ALA A 672 24.13 2.97 -0.77
CA ALA A 672 24.98 3.11 0.42
C ALA A 672 24.53 4.25 1.33
N ASN A 673 24.07 5.38 0.79
CA ASN A 673 23.54 6.49 1.57
C ASN A 673 22.23 6.14 2.30
N GLN A 674 21.29 5.48 1.63
CA GLN A 674 20.07 4.99 2.27
C GLN A 674 20.38 3.91 3.34
N ALA A 675 21.32 3.01 3.06
CA ALA A 675 21.83 2.04 4.03
C ALA A 675 22.49 2.70 5.26
N ARG A 676 23.27 3.77 5.07
CA ARG A 676 23.79 4.59 6.19
C ARG A 676 22.68 5.20 7.02
N CYS A 677 21.60 5.66 6.39
CA CYS A 677 20.43 6.16 7.12
C CYS A 677 19.79 5.05 7.99
N ALA A 678 19.60 3.84 7.43
CA ALA A 678 19.09 2.68 8.17
C ALA A 678 19.97 2.37 9.39
N LEU A 679 21.28 2.23 9.18
CA LEU A 679 22.26 1.95 10.24
C LEU A 679 22.29 3.05 11.31
N SER A 680 22.17 4.32 10.91
CA SER A 680 22.10 5.45 11.84
C SER A 680 20.84 5.40 12.72
N SER A 681 19.72 4.93 12.17
CA SER A 681 18.46 4.76 12.91
C SER A 681 18.54 3.60 13.89
N LEU A 682 19.21 2.50 13.52
CA LEU A 682 19.50 1.41 14.43
C LEU A 682 20.47 1.83 15.55
N ARG A 683 21.48 2.64 15.25
CA ARG A 683 22.38 3.19 16.26
C ARG A 683 21.62 3.95 17.35
N LEU A 684 20.58 4.70 17.01
CA LEU A 684 19.74 5.38 18.00
C LEU A 684 19.05 4.40 18.95
N LEU A 685 18.62 3.23 18.46
CA LEU A 685 18.09 2.16 19.31
C LEU A 685 19.19 1.60 20.22
N LEU A 686 20.38 1.32 19.69
CA LEU A 686 21.51 0.82 20.49
C LEU A 686 21.90 1.80 21.61
N ASP A 687 21.97 3.09 21.29
CA ASP A 687 22.25 4.15 22.26
C ASP A 687 21.15 4.23 23.33
N ARG A 688 19.88 4.15 22.93
CA ARG A 688 18.77 4.09 23.88
C ARG A 688 18.89 2.89 24.83
N LEU A 689 19.26 1.72 24.32
CA LEU A 689 19.43 0.52 25.14
C LEU A 689 20.56 0.71 26.16
N ARG A 690 21.64 1.42 25.81
CA ARG A 690 22.72 1.77 26.76
C ARG A 690 22.23 2.74 27.83
N ASP A 691 21.51 3.79 27.44
CA ASP A 691 20.95 4.79 28.36
C ASP A 691 20.00 4.17 29.39
N LEU A 692 19.35 3.07 29.03
CA LEU A 692 18.40 2.34 29.88
C LEU A 692 18.99 1.15 30.63
N ASP A 693 20.31 0.90 30.53
CA ASP A 693 20.96 -0.30 31.09
C ASP A 693 20.38 -1.63 30.58
N LEU A 694 19.88 -1.62 29.34
CA LEU A 694 19.29 -2.78 28.67
C LEU A 694 20.21 -3.38 27.59
N TYR A 695 21.25 -2.66 27.17
CA TYR A 695 22.16 -3.13 26.11
C TYR A 695 22.79 -4.48 26.47
N ASP A 696 23.34 -4.63 27.68
CA ASP A 696 24.00 -5.88 28.12
C ASP A 696 23.00 -7.01 28.40
N ARG A 697 21.77 -6.63 28.74
CA ARG A 697 20.62 -7.52 28.96
C ARG A 697 19.90 -7.88 27.65
N SER A 698 20.49 -7.53 26.51
CA SER A 698 19.94 -7.82 25.19
C SER A 698 20.95 -8.61 24.37
N ALA A 699 20.48 -9.67 23.72
CA ALA A 699 21.12 -10.18 22.52
C ALA A 699 20.39 -9.61 21.31
N ILE A 700 21.18 -9.15 20.33
CA ILE A 700 20.67 -8.39 19.18
C ILE A 700 21.17 -9.08 17.92
N ILE A 701 20.25 -9.41 17.02
CA ILE A 701 20.57 -9.94 15.69
C ILE A 701 20.04 -8.91 14.69
N VAL A 702 20.92 -8.44 13.81
CA VAL A 702 20.57 -7.57 12.68
C VAL A 702 20.77 -8.40 11.42
N THR A 703 19.70 -8.71 10.72
CA THR A 703 19.70 -9.48 9.48
C THR A 703 19.18 -8.63 8.33
N SER A 704 19.43 -9.11 7.11
CA SER A 704 18.57 -8.80 5.98
C SER A 704 17.90 -10.07 5.46
N ASP A 705 16.73 -9.93 4.87
CA ASP A 705 16.00 -11.04 4.25
C ASP A 705 16.68 -11.50 2.96
N HIS A 706 17.11 -10.57 2.12
CA HIS A 706 17.88 -10.82 0.91
C HIS A 706 18.84 -9.66 0.59
N GLY A 707 19.66 -9.83 -0.45
CA GLY A 707 20.44 -8.73 -1.03
C GLY A 707 19.63 -7.90 -2.02
N ILE A 708 20.28 -7.26 -2.99
CA ILE A 708 19.62 -6.42 -4.00
C ILE A 708 20.13 -6.73 -5.40
N GLU A 709 19.42 -6.27 -6.43
CA GLU A 709 19.83 -6.41 -7.83
C GLU A 709 21.24 -5.85 -8.08
N PRO A 710 22.10 -6.54 -8.86
CA PRO A 710 23.48 -6.11 -9.12
C PRO A 710 23.56 -4.78 -9.84
N THR A 711 22.55 -4.44 -10.65
CA THR A 711 22.44 -3.16 -11.37
C THR A 711 22.51 -1.94 -10.45
N TYR A 712 22.36 -2.12 -9.14
CA TYR A 712 22.37 -1.06 -8.14
C TYR A 712 23.58 -1.09 -7.18
N ILE A 713 24.54 -2.03 -7.34
CA ILE A 713 25.62 -2.24 -6.37
C ILE A 713 27.00 -2.07 -7.01
N GLN A 714 27.32 -2.73 -8.12
CA GLN A 714 28.60 -2.60 -8.82
C GLN A 714 28.45 -2.96 -10.32
N PRO A 715 29.25 -2.36 -11.23
CA PRO A 715 29.33 -2.81 -12.62
C PRO A 715 29.70 -4.30 -12.69
N GLU A 716 29.03 -5.05 -13.57
CA GLU A 716 29.23 -6.50 -13.70
C GLU A 716 30.71 -6.86 -13.97
N GLU A 717 31.40 -6.05 -14.79
CA GLU A 717 32.82 -6.23 -15.14
C GLU A 717 33.77 -6.17 -13.93
N GLU A 718 33.36 -5.52 -12.84
CA GLU A 718 34.14 -5.38 -11.60
C GLU A 718 33.79 -6.46 -10.57
N HIS A 719 32.78 -7.30 -10.84
CA HIS A 719 32.30 -8.31 -9.89
C HIS A 719 33.21 -9.55 -9.84
N PRO A 720 33.53 -10.13 -8.66
CA PRO A 720 34.40 -11.32 -8.55
C PRO A 720 33.92 -12.55 -9.34
N LEU A 721 32.60 -12.64 -9.55
CA LEU A 721 31.95 -13.74 -10.29
C LEU A 721 31.70 -13.42 -11.77
N HIS A 722 32.32 -12.35 -12.30
CA HIS A 722 32.11 -11.91 -13.68
C HIS A 722 32.37 -13.00 -14.71
N GLY A 723 31.49 -13.10 -15.71
CA GLY A 723 31.61 -14.05 -16.82
C GLY A 723 31.23 -15.49 -16.47
N ILE A 724 30.73 -15.76 -15.27
CA ILE A 724 30.25 -17.08 -14.87
C ILE A 724 28.75 -17.16 -15.04
N GLU A 725 28.31 -18.17 -15.79
CA GLU A 725 26.93 -18.39 -16.15
C GLU A 725 26.52 -19.81 -15.76
N SER A 726 25.33 -19.95 -15.16
CA SER A 726 24.76 -21.25 -14.87
C SER A 726 24.30 -21.95 -16.16
N PRO A 727 24.08 -23.27 -16.17
CA PRO A 727 23.43 -23.96 -17.27
C PRO A 727 22.09 -23.30 -17.66
N ALA A 728 21.34 -22.80 -16.68
CA ALA A 728 20.09 -22.05 -16.87
C ALA A 728 20.26 -20.61 -17.37
N ARG A 729 21.44 -20.25 -17.90
CA ARG A 729 21.78 -18.93 -18.45
C ARG A 729 21.65 -17.77 -17.46
N MET A 730 21.86 -18.06 -16.17
CA MET A 730 21.89 -17.03 -15.13
C MET A 730 23.32 -16.61 -14.85
N THR A 731 23.60 -15.32 -14.97
CA THR A 731 24.88 -14.74 -14.56
C THR A 731 25.02 -14.81 -13.04
N LEU A 732 26.10 -15.39 -12.53
CA LEU A 732 26.32 -15.49 -11.08
C LEU A 732 26.41 -14.15 -10.35
N PRO A 733 26.95 -13.04 -10.90
CA PRO A 733 26.84 -11.72 -10.29
C PRO A 733 25.38 -11.34 -9.98
N GLY A 734 24.48 -11.62 -10.94
CA GLY A 734 23.02 -11.58 -10.83
C GLY A 734 22.47 -12.27 -9.59
N VAL A 735 22.95 -13.48 -9.34
CA VAL A 735 22.46 -14.39 -8.31
C VAL A 735 23.04 -14.02 -6.95
N GLU A 736 24.36 -13.87 -6.86
CA GLU A 736 25.10 -13.61 -5.62
C GLU A 736 24.66 -12.31 -4.95
N SER A 737 24.49 -11.22 -5.70
CA SER A 737 24.14 -9.91 -5.14
C SER A 737 22.81 -9.93 -4.38
N ARG A 738 21.90 -10.85 -4.74
CA ARG A 738 20.64 -11.10 -4.03
C ARG A 738 20.74 -12.20 -2.96
N ALA A 739 21.76 -13.03 -3.04
CA ALA A 739 21.98 -14.19 -2.18
C ALA A 739 22.80 -13.88 -0.94
N THR A 740 23.40 -12.70 -0.80
CA THR A 740 24.29 -12.37 0.33
C THR A 740 23.71 -11.28 1.24
N PRO A 741 22.64 -11.55 2.02
CA PRO A 741 22.08 -10.59 2.95
C PRO A 741 23.04 -10.30 4.12
N LEU A 742 22.89 -9.12 4.72
CA LEU A 742 23.61 -8.72 5.93
C LEU A 742 23.28 -9.63 7.13
N LEU A 743 24.29 -9.98 7.94
CA LEU A 743 24.12 -10.58 9.26
C LEU A 743 25.11 -10.00 10.28
N LEU A 744 24.60 -9.42 11.36
CA LEU A 744 25.35 -9.09 12.56
C LEU A 744 24.70 -9.70 13.81
N VAL A 745 25.52 -10.19 14.73
CA VAL A 745 25.04 -10.75 16.01
C VAL A 745 25.82 -10.18 17.17
N LYS A 746 25.10 -9.70 18.19
CA LYS A 746 25.63 -9.29 19.49
C LYS A 746 25.08 -10.18 20.59
N PRO A 747 25.90 -11.03 21.23
CA PRO A 747 25.49 -11.81 22.39
C PRO A 747 25.21 -10.96 23.63
N PHE A 748 24.55 -11.54 24.64
CA PHE A 748 24.39 -10.93 25.97
C PHE A 748 25.75 -10.56 26.56
N ALA A 749 25.82 -9.39 27.22
CA ALA A 749 27.03 -8.86 27.86
C ALA A 749 28.31 -8.88 26.99
N SER A 750 28.17 -8.90 25.65
CA SER A 750 29.31 -8.82 24.74
C SER A 750 29.75 -7.38 24.53
N HIS A 751 31.06 -7.14 24.58
CA HIS A 751 31.70 -5.83 24.42
C HIS A 751 32.99 -5.94 23.61
N GLY A 752 33.50 -4.80 23.15
CA GLY A 752 34.73 -4.70 22.37
C GLY A 752 34.47 -4.30 20.92
N PRO A 753 35.52 -4.07 20.12
CA PRO A 753 35.37 -3.63 18.74
C PRO A 753 34.57 -4.64 17.91
N LEU A 754 33.87 -4.16 16.88
CA LEU A 754 33.10 -5.01 15.97
C LEU A 754 34.04 -6.03 15.33
N GLN A 755 33.66 -7.30 15.38
CA GLN A 755 34.44 -8.40 14.81
C GLN A 755 33.88 -8.80 13.44
N THR A 756 34.73 -9.36 12.58
CA THR A 756 34.32 -9.97 11.30
C THR A 756 34.60 -11.46 11.36
N SER A 757 33.59 -12.28 11.04
CA SER A 757 33.68 -13.73 10.92
C SER A 757 33.43 -14.16 9.48
N TYR A 758 34.19 -15.15 9.03
CA TYR A 758 34.02 -15.83 7.74
C TYR A 758 33.45 -17.24 7.91
N ALA A 759 32.79 -17.52 9.03
CA ALA A 759 32.02 -18.75 9.20
C ALA A 759 31.00 -18.91 8.05
N PRO A 760 30.92 -20.08 7.42
CA PRO A 760 29.98 -20.35 6.33
C PRO A 760 28.57 -20.50 6.89
N THR A 761 27.92 -19.37 7.12
CA THR A 761 26.59 -19.28 7.72
C THR A 761 25.52 -19.20 6.65
N ALA A 762 24.30 -19.58 6.98
CA ALA A 762 23.13 -19.43 6.13
C ALA A 762 21.96 -18.81 6.90
N ILE A 763 21.01 -18.16 6.23
CA ILE A 763 19.84 -17.54 6.87
C ILE A 763 19.02 -18.56 7.70
N THR A 764 19.08 -19.84 7.32
CA THR A 764 18.45 -20.96 8.04
C THR A 764 19.08 -21.24 9.41
N ASP A 765 20.22 -20.63 9.73
CA ASP A 765 20.91 -20.72 11.02
C ASP A 765 20.38 -19.71 12.06
N VAL A 766 19.61 -18.70 11.62
CA VAL A 766 19.09 -17.64 12.49
C VAL A 766 18.19 -18.18 13.62
N PRO A 767 17.25 -19.14 13.38
CA PRO A 767 16.45 -19.71 14.46
C PRO A 767 17.30 -20.43 15.51
N ALA A 768 18.28 -21.23 15.07
CA ALA A 768 19.18 -21.95 15.97
C ALA A 768 20.04 -20.98 16.79
N THR A 769 20.44 -19.87 16.19
CA THR A 769 21.17 -18.78 16.88
C THR A 769 20.31 -18.08 17.93
N LEU A 770 19.05 -17.76 17.61
CA LEU A 770 18.10 -17.18 18.56
C LEU A 770 17.88 -18.10 19.77
N LEU A 771 17.71 -19.40 19.54
CA LEU A 771 17.55 -20.39 20.61
C LEU A 771 18.83 -20.55 21.44
N ASP A 772 20.00 -20.55 20.81
CA ASP A 772 21.29 -20.60 21.51
C ASP A 772 21.50 -19.37 22.42
N LEU A 773 21.22 -18.17 21.90
CA LEU A 773 21.23 -16.94 22.69
C LEU A 773 20.22 -16.98 23.83
N ALA A 774 19.04 -17.59 23.61
CA ALA A 774 18.03 -17.82 24.65
C ALA A 774 18.49 -18.84 25.71
N GLY A 775 19.60 -19.55 25.50
CA GLY A 775 20.06 -20.65 26.36
C GLY A 775 19.15 -21.89 26.25
N LEU A 776 18.49 -22.06 25.11
CA LEU A 776 17.55 -23.13 24.83
C LEU A 776 18.17 -24.15 23.87
N PRO A 777 17.78 -25.44 23.95
CA PRO A 777 18.16 -26.40 22.93
C PRO A 777 17.53 -26.03 21.58
N ASN A 778 18.18 -26.43 20.49
CA ASN A 778 17.63 -26.28 19.14
C ASN A 778 16.46 -27.25 18.92
N ALA A 779 15.31 -26.94 19.51
CA ALA A 779 14.11 -27.78 19.46
C ALA A 779 13.49 -27.88 18.05
N LEU A 780 13.85 -26.96 17.14
CA LEU A 780 13.44 -27.03 15.73
C LEU A 780 14.22 -28.10 14.96
N GLY A 781 15.43 -28.48 15.44
CA GLY A 781 16.27 -29.51 14.82
C GLY A 781 16.85 -29.10 13.46
N ARG A 782 16.92 -27.80 13.16
CA ARG A 782 17.39 -27.23 11.89
C ARG A 782 18.41 -26.12 12.12
N GLY A 783 19.36 -25.99 11.19
CA GLY A 783 20.45 -25.00 11.28
C GLY A 783 21.39 -25.23 12.47
N ALA A 784 22.43 -24.40 12.54
CA ALA A 784 23.36 -24.34 13.66
C ALA A 784 23.46 -22.90 14.18
N SER A 785 23.81 -22.70 15.45
CA SER A 785 24.07 -21.33 15.95
C SER A 785 25.28 -20.76 15.25
N VAL A 786 25.15 -19.58 14.65
CA VAL A 786 26.26 -18.94 13.91
C VAL A 786 27.47 -18.63 14.79
N LEU A 787 27.26 -18.54 16.10
CA LEU A 787 28.31 -18.32 17.10
C LEU A 787 29.16 -19.58 17.34
N ARG A 788 28.75 -20.74 16.82
CA ARG A 788 29.39 -22.04 17.04
C ARG A 788 29.97 -22.67 15.77
N ILE A 789 29.72 -22.07 14.61
CA ILE A 789 30.22 -22.56 13.33
C ILE A 789 31.69 -22.14 13.20
N ASP A 790 32.56 -23.10 12.88
CA ASP A 790 33.98 -22.82 12.67
C ASP A 790 34.17 -22.13 11.30
N PRO A 791 34.94 -21.03 11.21
CA PRO A 791 35.36 -20.44 9.93
C PRO A 791 35.98 -21.40 8.90
N ALA A 792 36.52 -22.54 9.35
CA ALA A 792 37.08 -23.57 8.49
C ALA A 792 36.15 -24.78 8.27
N GLU A 793 34.91 -24.75 8.77
CA GLU A 793 33.96 -25.86 8.65
C GLU A 793 33.59 -26.09 7.16
N PRO A 794 33.81 -27.29 6.59
CA PRO A 794 33.33 -27.60 5.25
C PRO A 794 31.81 -27.75 5.29
N ARG A 795 31.10 -26.81 4.67
CA ARG A 795 29.65 -26.73 4.76
C ARG A 795 29.02 -26.26 3.45
N GLN A 796 28.27 -27.14 2.83
CA GLN A 796 27.40 -26.80 1.72
C GLN A 796 26.16 -26.03 2.21
N ARG A 797 25.86 -24.92 1.54
CA ARG A 797 24.67 -24.08 1.76
C ARG A 797 23.87 -23.99 0.46
N VAL A 798 22.59 -23.64 0.52
CA VAL A 798 21.69 -23.71 -0.64
C VAL A 798 20.91 -22.41 -0.82
N TYR A 799 20.84 -21.91 -2.05
CA TYR A 799 20.13 -20.68 -2.43
C TYR A 799 19.07 -20.91 -3.53
N ALA A 800 17.86 -20.42 -3.26
CA ALA A 800 16.69 -20.27 -4.13
C ALA A 800 16.68 -19.02 -5.02
N HIS A 801 16.87 -19.12 -6.33
CA HIS A 801 16.64 -17.98 -7.24
C HIS A 801 15.35 -18.12 -8.03
N GLN A 802 14.60 -17.03 -8.22
CA GLN A 802 13.33 -17.01 -8.98
C GLN A 802 13.39 -15.90 -10.03
N ASP A 803 12.72 -16.04 -11.17
CA ASP A 803 12.50 -14.93 -12.10
C ASP A 803 11.51 -13.91 -11.47
N PRO A 804 11.75 -12.58 -11.58
CA PRO A 804 10.90 -11.54 -10.98
C PRO A 804 9.43 -11.47 -11.43
N LYS A 805 8.98 -12.26 -12.42
CA LYS A 805 7.67 -12.03 -13.07
C LYS A 805 6.43 -12.48 -12.28
N THR A 806 6.54 -13.18 -11.16
CA THR A 806 5.36 -13.73 -10.46
C THR A 806 5.34 -13.42 -8.97
N ARG A 807 4.20 -12.90 -8.49
CA ARG A 807 3.86 -12.95 -7.06
C ARG A 807 3.50 -14.41 -6.72
N PRO A 808 3.95 -14.95 -5.57
CA PRO A 808 3.55 -16.28 -5.15
C PRO A 808 2.04 -16.35 -4.90
N ASP A 809 1.31 -17.19 -5.66
CA ASP A 809 0.02 -17.75 -5.23
C ASP A 809 -0.46 -18.89 -6.15
N PRO A 810 -0.60 -20.16 -5.70
CA PRO A 810 -0.19 -20.70 -4.40
C PRO A 810 1.30 -21.07 -4.28
N PHE A 811 2.03 -21.10 -5.42
CA PHE A 811 3.45 -21.48 -5.53
C PHE A 811 4.27 -20.36 -6.21
N LEU A 812 5.59 -20.56 -6.30
CA LEU A 812 6.45 -19.79 -7.21
C LEU A 812 6.50 -20.53 -8.56
N ASP A 813 6.50 -19.78 -9.66
CA ASP A 813 6.54 -20.33 -11.03
C ASP A 813 7.71 -21.29 -11.26
N VAL A 814 8.93 -20.81 -11.04
CA VAL A 814 10.16 -21.55 -11.28
C VAL A 814 11.27 -21.11 -10.33
N LEU A 815 11.98 -22.09 -9.79
CA LEU A 815 13.10 -21.91 -8.87
C LEU A 815 14.36 -22.55 -9.43
N TYR A 816 15.42 -21.77 -9.46
CA TYR A 816 16.77 -22.18 -9.85
C TYR A 816 17.58 -22.34 -8.56
N VAL A 817 17.92 -23.57 -8.23
CA VAL A 817 18.57 -23.91 -6.96
C VAL A 817 20.07 -23.99 -7.16
N PHE A 818 20.81 -23.26 -6.33
CA PHE A 818 22.28 -23.25 -6.28
C PHE A 818 22.77 -23.85 -4.98
N ALA A 819 23.85 -24.62 -5.05
CA ALA A 819 24.64 -25.04 -3.90
C ALA A 819 25.93 -24.22 -3.84
N VAL A 820 26.31 -23.80 -2.63
CA VAL A 820 27.51 -23.01 -2.36
C VAL A 820 28.35 -23.78 -1.34
N ASP A 821 29.50 -24.28 -1.78
CA ASP A 821 30.46 -25.05 -0.97
C ASP A 821 31.81 -24.32 -0.96
N GLY A 822 31.98 -23.43 0.02
CA GLY A 822 33.05 -22.43 0.03
C GLY A 822 32.49 -21.03 0.22
N ARG A 823 33.30 -19.99 -0.01
CA ARG A 823 32.89 -18.59 0.21
C ARG A 823 31.92 -18.10 -0.85
N VAL A 824 30.97 -17.24 -0.47
CA VAL A 824 29.98 -16.68 -1.41
C VAL A 824 30.57 -15.84 -2.55
N ASP A 825 31.79 -15.31 -2.39
CA ASP A 825 32.50 -14.52 -3.41
C ASP A 825 33.57 -15.33 -4.16
N ASP A 826 33.63 -16.65 -3.93
CA ASP A 826 34.53 -17.58 -4.64
C ASP A 826 33.82 -18.21 -5.84
N PRO A 827 34.31 -18.01 -7.08
CA PRO A 827 33.68 -18.57 -8.28
C PRO A 827 33.61 -20.09 -8.28
N ASP A 828 34.58 -20.78 -7.67
CA ASP A 828 34.64 -22.24 -7.67
C ASP A 828 33.70 -22.86 -6.62
N ALA A 829 33.16 -22.04 -5.70
CA ALA A 829 32.25 -22.50 -4.65
C ALA A 829 30.80 -22.67 -5.13
N TRP A 830 30.40 -22.02 -6.23
CA TRP A 830 29.03 -22.04 -6.73
C TRP A 830 28.80 -23.18 -7.72
N SER A 831 27.76 -23.96 -7.45
CA SER A 831 27.30 -25.01 -8.36
C SER A 831 25.79 -24.94 -8.57
N TYR A 832 25.37 -25.07 -9.82
CA TYR A 832 23.96 -25.11 -10.18
C TYR A 832 23.38 -26.50 -9.91
N HIS A 833 22.41 -26.59 -9.00
CA HIS A 833 21.87 -27.86 -8.53
C HIS A 833 20.71 -28.34 -9.40
N ARG A 834 19.58 -27.61 -9.46
CA ARG A 834 18.39 -28.04 -10.24
C ARG A 834 17.39 -26.91 -10.49
N THR A 835 16.46 -27.14 -11.43
CA THR A 835 15.24 -26.35 -11.60
C THR A 835 14.08 -27.01 -10.85
N VAL A 836 13.22 -26.22 -10.20
CA VAL A 836 11.99 -26.68 -9.55
C VAL A 836 10.82 -25.81 -10.02
N PHE A 837 9.82 -26.40 -10.66
CA PHE A 837 8.61 -25.69 -11.10
C PHE A 837 7.52 -25.71 -10.04
N GLU A 838 6.47 -24.92 -10.24
CA GLU A 838 5.21 -25.12 -9.51
C GLU A 838 4.58 -26.49 -9.85
N PRO A 839 4.09 -27.22 -8.84
CA PRO A 839 3.27 -28.40 -9.08
C PRO A 839 1.85 -27.98 -9.51
N THR A 840 1.19 -28.81 -10.33
CA THR A 840 -0.21 -28.60 -10.73
C THR A 840 -0.91 -29.94 -10.95
N ASP A 841 -2.20 -29.96 -10.66
CA ASP A 841 -3.06 -31.12 -10.88
C ASP A 841 -3.41 -31.31 -12.37
N ASP A 842 -3.29 -30.25 -13.19
CA ASP A 842 -3.49 -30.33 -14.64
C ASP A 842 -2.20 -30.80 -15.34
N ARG A 843 -2.06 -32.13 -15.39
CA ARG A 843 -0.93 -32.81 -16.03
C ARG A 843 -0.69 -32.36 -17.47
N ALA A 844 -1.76 -32.05 -18.22
CA ALA A 844 -1.63 -31.66 -19.61
C ALA A 844 -1.16 -30.22 -19.74
N ALA A 845 -1.62 -29.31 -18.86
CA ALA A 845 -1.11 -27.94 -18.79
C ALA A 845 0.35 -27.93 -18.36
N GLN A 846 0.69 -28.71 -17.34
CA GLN A 846 2.05 -28.82 -16.85
C GLN A 846 3.03 -29.18 -17.99
N ARG A 847 2.74 -30.20 -18.83
CA ARG A 847 3.58 -30.60 -20.01
C ARG A 847 3.80 -29.48 -21.01
N ARG A 848 2.83 -28.57 -21.12
CA ARG A 848 2.92 -27.44 -22.05
C ARG A 848 3.62 -26.22 -21.45
N GLU A 849 3.49 -26.01 -20.15
CA GLU A 849 3.82 -24.75 -19.48
C GLU A 849 5.14 -24.82 -18.70
N ASN A 850 5.47 -25.97 -18.10
CA ASN A 850 6.68 -26.18 -17.31
C ASN A 850 7.84 -26.70 -18.16
N GLN A 851 8.27 -25.89 -19.11
CA GLN A 851 9.40 -26.18 -19.98
C GLN A 851 10.31 -24.95 -20.14
N ILE A 852 11.61 -25.19 -20.16
CA ILE A 852 12.65 -24.19 -20.42
C ILE A 852 13.50 -24.67 -21.59
N GLY A 853 13.90 -23.75 -22.47
CA GLY A 853 14.83 -24.08 -23.56
C GLY A 853 14.25 -24.99 -24.64
N LEU A 854 12.93 -25.23 -24.66
CA LEU A 854 12.25 -26.04 -25.67
C LEU A 854 11.47 -25.18 -26.66
N PHE A 855 11.81 -25.30 -27.95
CA PHE A 855 11.19 -24.55 -29.04
C PHE A 855 10.51 -25.51 -30.00
N ALA A 856 9.18 -25.58 -29.95
CA ALA A 856 8.40 -26.45 -30.83
C ALA A 856 8.59 -26.06 -32.30
N ASP A 857 8.77 -27.04 -33.20
CA ASP A 857 8.87 -26.76 -34.63
C ASP A 857 7.48 -26.37 -35.18
N PRO A 858 7.26 -25.12 -35.64
CA PRO A 858 5.95 -24.66 -36.10
C PRO A 858 5.46 -25.36 -37.38
N LYS A 859 6.33 -26.09 -38.09
CA LYS A 859 5.99 -26.84 -39.31
C LYS A 859 5.84 -28.35 -39.08
N GLY A 860 6.17 -28.85 -37.89
CA GLY A 860 6.00 -30.26 -37.53
C GLY A 860 4.56 -30.54 -37.12
N ALA A 861 3.77 -31.18 -37.99
CA ALA A 861 2.60 -31.91 -37.50
C ALA A 861 3.11 -32.97 -36.50
N ALA A 862 2.37 -33.20 -35.41
CA ALA A 862 2.60 -34.37 -34.57
C ALA A 862 2.60 -35.61 -35.48
N ASP A 863 3.52 -36.55 -35.25
CA ASP A 863 3.55 -37.79 -36.04
C ASP A 863 2.28 -38.63 -35.80
N GLU A 864 2.11 -39.76 -36.51
CA GLU A 864 0.95 -40.64 -36.36
C GLU A 864 0.74 -41.17 -34.93
N ALA A 865 1.75 -41.02 -34.05
CA ALA A 865 1.71 -41.38 -32.63
C ALA A 865 1.48 -40.18 -31.69
N GLY A 866 1.40 -38.95 -32.19
CA GLY A 866 1.15 -37.74 -31.41
C GLY A 866 2.40 -37.04 -30.85
N ALA A 867 3.61 -37.53 -31.13
CA ALA A 867 4.84 -36.97 -30.59
C ALA A 867 5.23 -35.65 -31.29
N ARG A 868 5.65 -34.66 -30.50
CA ARG A 868 6.11 -33.36 -31.00
C ARG A 868 7.63 -33.33 -31.12
N THR A 869 8.12 -32.55 -32.06
CA THR A 869 9.56 -32.30 -32.24
C THR A 869 9.90 -30.89 -31.78
N TYR A 870 10.93 -30.80 -30.96
CA TYR A 870 11.46 -29.58 -30.37
C TYR A 870 12.90 -29.37 -30.83
N ARG A 871 13.28 -28.11 -30.98
CA ARG A 871 14.69 -27.70 -30.94
C ARG A 871 14.97 -27.27 -29.51
N THR A 872 16.07 -27.73 -28.95
CA THR A 872 16.52 -27.28 -27.63
C THR A 872 17.50 -26.14 -27.79
N ASP A 873 17.60 -25.27 -26.79
CA ASP A 873 18.83 -24.52 -26.57
C ASP A 873 19.90 -25.43 -25.91
N GLY A 874 20.97 -24.85 -25.39
CA GLY A 874 22.03 -25.60 -24.69
C GLY A 874 21.60 -26.21 -23.35
N TYR A 875 20.46 -25.80 -22.80
CA TYR A 875 19.93 -26.22 -21.51
C TYR A 875 18.41 -26.30 -21.56
N ALA A 876 17.90 -27.48 -21.91
CA ALA A 876 16.47 -27.73 -21.91
C ALA A 876 16.02 -28.37 -20.59
N VAL A 877 14.87 -27.94 -20.11
CA VAL A 877 14.20 -28.53 -18.95
C VAL A 877 12.76 -28.84 -19.33
N PHE A 878 12.32 -30.02 -18.94
CA PHE A 878 10.92 -30.41 -18.92
C PHE A 878 10.71 -31.31 -17.70
N TYR A 879 9.51 -31.84 -17.50
CA TYR A 879 9.25 -32.65 -16.32
C TYR A 879 8.51 -33.94 -16.67
N ALA A 880 8.62 -34.92 -15.77
CA ALA A 880 7.79 -36.13 -15.74
C ALA A 880 6.87 -36.08 -14.51
N VAL A 881 5.64 -36.61 -14.61
CA VAL A 881 4.70 -36.56 -13.48
C VAL A 881 5.12 -37.53 -12.37
N ALA A 882 4.73 -37.25 -11.13
CA ALA A 882 5.17 -37.99 -9.94
C ALA A 882 4.91 -39.51 -9.99
N GLU A 883 3.90 -39.96 -10.75
CA GLU A 883 3.56 -41.40 -10.87
C GLU A 883 4.21 -42.09 -12.07
N ASP A 884 4.95 -41.37 -12.92
CA ASP A 884 5.66 -41.96 -14.04
C ASP A 884 6.72 -42.94 -13.50
N SER A 885 6.69 -44.18 -14.00
CA SER A 885 7.69 -45.20 -13.65
C SER A 885 8.97 -45.11 -14.52
N GLY A 886 9.00 -44.15 -15.44
CA GLY A 886 10.13 -43.84 -16.28
C GLY A 886 9.81 -42.76 -17.30
N VAL A 887 10.85 -42.11 -17.81
CA VAL A 887 10.79 -41.11 -18.87
C VAL A 887 11.48 -41.64 -20.12
N SER A 888 10.90 -41.41 -21.29
CA SER A 888 11.51 -41.79 -22.56
C SER A 888 11.33 -40.71 -23.61
N PHE A 889 12.40 -40.39 -24.31
CA PHE A 889 12.42 -39.39 -25.37
C PHE A 889 13.52 -39.71 -26.39
N ASP A 890 13.34 -39.26 -27.62
CA ASP A 890 14.33 -39.38 -28.67
C ASP A 890 15.13 -38.09 -28.78
N VAL A 891 16.45 -38.21 -28.88
CA VAL A 891 17.36 -37.09 -29.16
C VAL A 891 18.08 -37.32 -30.48
N ARG A 892 18.43 -36.24 -31.18
CA ARG A 892 19.38 -36.27 -32.27
C ARG A 892 20.22 -35.01 -32.32
N ARG A 893 21.43 -35.13 -32.85
CA ARG A 893 22.28 -33.98 -33.17
C ARG A 893 21.57 -33.06 -34.17
N MET A 894 21.79 -31.75 -34.05
CA MET A 894 21.37 -30.79 -35.07
C MET A 894 21.95 -31.15 -36.45
N PRO A 895 21.15 -31.36 -37.50
CA PRO A 895 21.66 -31.77 -38.82
C PRO A 895 22.67 -30.80 -39.46
N ALA A 896 22.60 -29.52 -39.10
CA ALA A 896 23.52 -28.48 -39.57
C ALA A 896 24.90 -28.52 -38.88
N MET A 897 25.07 -29.36 -37.85
CA MET A 897 26.27 -29.41 -37.02
C MET A 897 27.20 -30.56 -37.45
N ALA A 898 28.46 -30.23 -37.76
CA ALA A 898 29.45 -31.22 -38.19
C ALA A 898 30.16 -31.92 -37.02
N THR A 899 30.25 -31.27 -35.86
CA THR A 899 30.92 -31.79 -34.66
C THR A 899 29.99 -32.72 -33.88
N THR A 900 30.57 -33.70 -33.19
CA THR A 900 29.85 -34.54 -32.21
C THR A 900 29.30 -33.66 -31.06
N GLN A 901 28.11 -34.01 -30.56
CA GLN A 901 27.53 -33.41 -29.35
C GLN A 901 27.46 -34.44 -28.23
N THR A 902 27.66 -34.02 -26.99
CA THR A 902 27.35 -34.78 -25.79
C THR A 902 26.10 -34.18 -25.16
N VAL A 903 25.13 -35.02 -24.82
CA VAL A 903 23.99 -34.64 -23.97
C VAL A 903 24.16 -35.27 -22.59
N THR A 904 24.25 -34.43 -21.57
CA THR A 904 24.20 -34.85 -20.17
C THR A 904 22.75 -34.78 -19.73
N VAL A 905 22.19 -35.92 -19.31
CA VAL A 905 20.83 -36.02 -18.78
C VAL A 905 20.88 -35.98 -17.27
N ARG A 906 20.12 -35.06 -16.67
CA ARG A 906 19.94 -34.97 -15.23
C ARG A 906 18.49 -35.20 -14.84
N ILE A 907 18.29 -35.91 -13.73
CA ILE A 907 16.98 -36.09 -13.10
C ILE A 907 17.07 -35.50 -11.70
N ASP A 908 16.27 -34.47 -11.43
CA ASP A 908 16.27 -33.68 -10.18
C ASP A 908 17.65 -33.14 -9.75
N GLY A 909 18.50 -32.87 -10.73
CA GLY A 909 19.87 -32.38 -10.54
C GLY A 909 20.94 -33.47 -10.58
N ASP A 910 20.59 -34.75 -10.49
CA ASP A 910 21.58 -35.84 -10.53
C ASP A 910 21.87 -36.25 -11.97
N ILE A 911 23.15 -36.31 -12.35
CA ILE A 911 23.57 -36.81 -13.67
C ILE A 911 23.28 -38.31 -13.73
N VAL A 912 22.33 -38.71 -14.58
CA VAL A 912 21.95 -40.11 -14.78
C VAL A 912 22.58 -40.73 -16.03
N ASP A 913 22.95 -39.91 -17.02
CA ASP A 913 23.56 -40.37 -18.27
C ASP A 913 24.34 -39.24 -18.97
N GLU A 914 25.36 -39.63 -19.73
CA GLU A 914 26.09 -38.77 -20.66
C GLU A 914 26.19 -39.48 -22.00
N HIS A 915 25.41 -39.02 -22.98
CA HIS A 915 25.28 -39.69 -24.26
C HIS A 915 25.95 -38.91 -25.39
N VAL A 916 26.77 -39.60 -26.19
CA VAL A 916 27.52 -39.00 -27.29
C VAL A 916 26.77 -39.17 -28.62
N LEU A 917 26.30 -38.07 -29.20
CA LEU A 917 25.61 -37.98 -30.48
C LEU A 917 26.62 -37.78 -31.63
N ALA A 918 27.10 -38.89 -32.20
CA ALA A 918 28.12 -38.90 -33.25
C ALA A 918 27.59 -38.52 -34.64
N ASP A 919 26.30 -38.73 -34.89
CA ASP A 919 25.62 -38.46 -36.16
C ASP A 919 24.24 -37.79 -35.93
N ASP A 920 23.49 -37.55 -37.01
CA ASP A 920 22.16 -36.94 -36.98
C ASP A 920 21.01 -37.95 -36.91
N THR A 921 21.30 -39.20 -36.50
CA THR A 921 20.28 -40.23 -36.28
C THR A 921 19.56 -40.02 -34.94
N TRP A 922 18.35 -40.57 -34.83
CA TRP A 922 17.56 -40.50 -33.60
C TRP A 922 18.00 -41.61 -32.63
N TYR A 923 18.29 -41.22 -31.39
CA TYR A 923 18.62 -42.11 -30.28
C TYR A 923 17.49 -42.04 -29.24
N THR A 924 16.89 -43.19 -28.92
CA THR A 924 15.90 -43.28 -27.84
C THR A 924 16.62 -43.43 -26.50
N LEU A 925 16.37 -42.48 -25.60
CA LEU A 925 16.87 -42.50 -24.23
C LEU A 925 15.69 -42.80 -23.30
N SER A 926 15.86 -43.80 -22.42
CA SER A 926 14.81 -44.23 -21.49
C SER A 926 15.40 -44.44 -20.10
N TYR A 927 14.83 -43.76 -19.11
CA TYR A 927 15.32 -43.79 -17.73
C TYR A 927 14.19 -44.20 -16.79
N PRO A 928 14.37 -45.23 -15.95
CA PRO A 928 13.39 -45.56 -14.92
C PRO A 928 13.37 -44.47 -13.85
N ILE A 929 12.19 -44.16 -13.34
CA ILE A 929 12.00 -43.20 -12.24
C ILE A 929 11.17 -43.89 -11.15
N GLU A 930 11.59 -43.72 -9.90
CA GLU A 930 10.85 -44.26 -8.76
C GLU A 930 9.68 -43.33 -8.43
N ALA A 931 8.45 -43.80 -8.61
CA ALA A 931 7.24 -43.01 -8.38
C ALA A 931 7.23 -42.39 -6.96
N ARG A 932 6.89 -41.10 -6.88
CA ARG A 932 6.81 -40.35 -5.62
C ARG A 932 5.40 -40.44 -5.03
N SER A 933 5.33 -40.44 -3.70
CA SER A 933 4.07 -40.37 -2.95
C SER A 933 3.50 -38.95 -2.84
N GLU A 934 4.26 -37.94 -3.27
CA GLU A 934 3.92 -36.52 -3.23
C GLU A 934 3.77 -36.01 -4.68
N ASP A 935 2.85 -35.08 -4.93
CA ASP A 935 2.55 -34.51 -6.27
C ASP A 935 3.69 -33.63 -6.85
N SER A 936 4.91 -33.76 -6.33
CA SER A 936 6.09 -33.05 -6.81
C SER A 936 6.62 -33.70 -8.10
N PRO A 937 6.67 -32.98 -9.23
CA PRO A 937 7.15 -33.52 -10.49
C PRO A 937 8.66 -33.84 -10.45
N PHE A 938 9.11 -34.70 -11.37
CA PHE A 938 10.54 -34.93 -11.62
C PHE A 938 11.04 -33.94 -12.66
N CYS A 939 12.10 -33.22 -12.36
CA CYS A 939 12.75 -32.32 -13.30
C CYS A 939 13.72 -33.11 -14.19
N ILE A 940 13.54 -33.05 -15.50
CA ILE A 940 14.44 -33.65 -16.50
C ILE A 940 15.19 -32.52 -17.19
N GLU A 941 16.50 -32.50 -17.04
CA GLU A 941 17.38 -31.47 -17.61
C GLU A 941 18.30 -32.09 -18.66
N LEU A 942 18.44 -31.42 -19.80
CA LEU A 942 19.32 -31.81 -20.89
C LEU A 942 20.36 -30.71 -21.10
N LEU A 943 21.62 -30.98 -20.76
CA LEU A 943 22.74 -30.09 -21.03
C LEU A 943 23.46 -30.56 -22.29
N THR A 944 23.56 -29.71 -23.30
CA THR A 944 24.18 -30.07 -24.59
C THR A 944 25.52 -29.35 -24.77
N SER A 945 26.57 -30.10 -25.11
CA SER A 945 27.89 -29.53 -25.38
C SER A 945 28.58 -30.21 -26.59
N PRO A 946 29.17 -29.46 -27.55
CA PRO A 946 29.03 -28.01 -27.70
C PRO A 946 27.63 -27.65 -28.24
N THR A 947 27.24 -26.39 -28.06
CA THR A 947 26.06 -25.81 -28.72
C THR A 947 26.41 -25.32 -30.13
N TRP A 948 25.39 -25.18 -30.97
CA TRP A 948 25.49 -24.69 -32.34
C TRP A 948 24.89 -23.29 -32.48
N GLY A 949 25.67 -22.34 -32.98
CA GLY A 949 25.18 -21.01 -33.33
C GLY A 949 24.58 -20.99 -34.73
N ASP A 950 23.37 -20.44 -34.88
CA ASP A 950 22.78 -20.21 -36.19
C ASP A 950 23.19 -18.86 -36.83
N ALA A 951 22.69 -18.59 -38.03
CA ALA A 951 23.00 -17.35 -38.76
C ALA A 951 22.42 -16.08 -38.12
N THR A 952 21.49 -16.22 -37.17
CA THR A 952 20.92 -15.10 -36.40
C THR A 952 21.67 -14.85 -35.08
N GLY A 953 22.67 -15.69 -34.76
CA GLY A 953 23.46 -15.60 -33.54
C GLY A 953 22.82 -16.30 -32.34
N GLU A 954 21.74 -17.07 -32.55
CA GLU A 954 21.09 -17.86 -31.50
C GLU A 954 21.84 -19.19 -31.31
N SER A 955 22.03 -19.58 -30.05
CA SER A 955 22.75 -20.81 -29.66
C SER A 955 21.78 -21.93 -29.32
N TRP A 956 21.86 -23.01 -30.08
CA TRP A 956 20.99 -24.18 -30.05
C TRP A 956 21.72 -25.43 -29.55
N GLY A 957 21.02 -26.34 -28.89
CA GLY A 957 21.54 -27.64 -28.47
C GLY A 957 21.26 -28.72 -29.51
N LEU A 958 20.26 -29.55 -29.24
CA LEU A 958 19.90 -30.74 -30.00
C LEU A 958 18.45 -30.67 -30.51
N MET A 959 18.02 -31.69 -31.23
CA MET A 959 16.60 -31.90 -31.50
C MET A 959 16.05 -33.02 -30.61
N LEU A 960 14.88 -32.77 -30.05
CA LEU A 960 14.22 -33.62 -29.08
C LEU A 960 12.84 -34.01 -29.64
N ARG A 961 12.46 -35.29 -29.53
CA ARG A 961 11.14 -35.78 -29.91
C ARG A 961 10.57 -36.65 -28.80
N GLY A 962 9.35 -36.37 -28.38
CA GLY A 962 8.69 -37.13 -27.32
C GLY A 962 7.34 -36.55 -26.93
N ASP A 963 6.63 -37.27 -26.07
CA ASP A 963 5.48 -36.77 -25.31
C ASP A 963 6.02 -36.11 -24.04
N ILE A 964 6.50 -34.89 -24.22
CA ILE A 964 7.18 -34.04 -23.25
C ILE A 964 6.19 -33.06 -22.63
#